data_AF-A0A7V9ZK63-F1
#
_entry.id   AF-A0A7V9ZK63-F1
#
_cell.length_a   1.000
_cell.length_b   1.000
_cell.length_c   1.000
_cell.angle_alpha   90.00
_cell.angle_beta   90.00
_cell.angle_gamma   90.00
#
_symmetry.space_group_name_H-M   'P 1'
#
loop_
_entity.id
_entity.type
_entity.pdbx_description
1 polymer ?
#
loop_
_entity_poly.entity_id
_entity_poly.type
_entity_poly.pdbx_seq_one_letter_code
_entity_poly.pdbx_strand_id
1 'polypeptide(L)'
;RNGVPLVDNRYSLSLTLDRSVLEQPILKRAVLRRVSKLLDVRVKELQAQLDDSTVSPYKPIAIASDVPRKVAQVINENPEDFTGIEYKRLPVRVYPQGNLAAQILGYVGEISEEELVADYFKKARPRYEAGDIVGKGGLERSYDTLIRGDPFMEKIVVDSSGKVVSQETIQEAEPGKDLITTLDLEIQRMAEKALAAGIKANRAAGYRATDAAVVVMDPNDGGIIAMANYPTYNPAIASDGFSTKEYASLGQKTPEDNTDDKVLNRAIQISYSPGSTFKIATAGAALALGVIEFNDLLPCRTAETFGEGTGAVTFHNWSSADYGQIGLAESLEISCNTFYFQLGWEMEKRFGIGLASGDETEKFQDYLHRAGFGDPTGIDLPFEGDGLVPDEKWLDAYCEAVPSPECDIGWLPGYTVNMSIGQGSLEATPLQMANAYSAIVNGGDVIVPHVGAALGEPAVDPAEADLGDEPSPTVSEPEAAVPSDSPSSSPSPSPSGETATPSPTGSATPTETSAVATPERYIRRFKTKVANRLPLNDQELAVLQTGLEDVVSGDSGTAVGAFSGFPLDRFPVAGKTGTAQVGGTDFNRAWFVGYAPADDPQYVISVYMNYAGHGGESAAPVAREIFEGIFNIDDTGDVQVTAGDASG
;
A
#
# COMPACT_ATOMS: atom_id res chain seq x y z
N ARG A 1 11.87 5.00 6.10
CA ARG A 1 13.35 4.94 6.03
C ARG A 1 14.11 5.94 6.91
N ASN A 2 13.64 7.19 7.10
CA ASN A 2 14.39 8.25 7.84
C ASN A 2 14.11 8.34 9.36
N GLY A 3 13.61 7.26 9.98
CA GLY A 3 13.28 7.22 11.41
C GLY A 3 12.01 7.99 11.82
N VAL A 4 11.23 8.52 10.87
CA VAL A 4 9.96 9.21 11.16
C VAL A 4 8.83 8.21 11.36
N PRO A 5 8.07 8.28 12.48
CA PRO A 5 6.91 7.43 12.70
C PRO A 5 5.81 7.65 11.66
N LEU A 6 5.41 6.58 10.96
CA LEU A 6 4.28 6.56 10.02
C LEU A 6 2.99 6.10 10.71
N VAL A 7 3.13 5.15 11.64
CA VAL A 7 2.08 4.67 12.52
C VAL A 7 2.67 4.54 13.92
N ASP A 8 1.88 4.93 14.92
CA ASP A 8 2.27 4.91 16.32
C ASP A 8 1.11 4.45 17.20
N ASN A 9 1.33 4.27 18.49
CA ASN A 9 0.30 3.99 19.47
C ASN A 9 0.16 5.17 20.44
N ARG A 10 -1.07 5.49 20.83
CA ARG A 10 -1.34 6.32 22.01
C ARG A 10 -2.23 5.57 22.99
N TYR A 11 -2.06 5.80 24.27
CA TYR A 11 -3.00 5.29 25.25
C TYR A 11 -4.29 6.10 25.26
N SER A 12 -5.41 5.40 25.10
CA SER A 12 -6.76 5.92 25.23
C SER A 12 -7.45 5.28 26.44
N LEU A 13 -8.40 6.00 27.04
CA LEU A 13 -9.26 5.47 28.07
C LEU A 13 -10.51 4.88 27.41
N SER A 14 -10.68 3.56 27.50
CA SER A 14 -11.87 2.87 27.00
C SER A 14 -12.76 2.46 28.16
N LEU A 15 -14.07 2.64 28.02
CA LEU A 15 -15.06 2.18 28.98
C LEU A 15 -15.50 0.77 28.64
N THR A 16 -15.45 -0.13 29.62
CA THR A 16 -15.90 -1.51 29.50
C THR A 16 -17.06 -1.78 30.44
N LEU A 17 -18.04 -2.55 29.97
CA LEU A 17 -19.18 -3.02 30.75
C LEU A 17 -19.02 -4.50 31.10
N ASP A 18 -19.14 -4.82 32.38
CA ASP A 18 -19.24 -6.17 32.90
C ASP A 18 -20.54 -6.83 32.42
N ARG A 19 -20.41 -8.05 31.88
CA ARG A 19 -21.52 -8.79 31.28
C ARG A 19 -22.59 -9.22 32.30
N SER A 20 -22.26 -9.34 33.59
CA SER A 20 -23.21 -9.59 34.68
C SER A 20 -24.29 -8.50 34.81
N VAL A 21 -23.99 -7.28 34.34
CA VAL A 21 -24.97 -6.18 34.28
C VAL A 21 -26.01 -6.44 33.20
N LEU A 22 -25.67 -7.16 32.12
CA LEU A 22 -26.59 -7.47 31.03
C LEU A 22 -27.69 -8.44 31.45
N GLU A 23 -27.40 -9.30 32.42
CA GLU A 23 -28.36 -10.26 32.99
C GLU A 23 -29.42 -9.59 33.89
N GLN A 24 -29.26 -8.29 34.18
CA GLN A 24 -30.14 -7.50 35.04
C GLN A 24 -30.84 -6.38 34.25
N PRO A 25 -32.03 -6.61 33.68
CA PRO A 25 -32.65 -5.69 32.72
C PRO A 25 -32.89 -4.26 33.24
N ILE A 26 -33.19 -4.12 34.53
CA ILE A 26 -33.43 -2.83 35.19
C ILE A 26 -32.11 -2.07 35.34
N LEU A 27 -31.07 -2.75 35.85
CA LEU A 27 -29.73 -2.18 36.05
C LEU A 27 -29.11 -1.79 34.70
N LYS A 28 -29.14 -2.71 33.72
CA LYS A 28 -28.70 -2.46 32.33
C LYS A 28 -29.29 -1.15 31.77
N ARG A 29 -30.62 -0.99 31.85
CA ARG A 29 -31.29 0.23 31.34
C ARG A 29 -30.89 1.49 32.10
N ALA A 30 -30.67 1.41 33.41
CA ALA A 30 -30.28 2.56 34.22
C ALA A 30 -28.84 2.99 33.89
N VAL A 31 -27.90 2.04 33.87
CA VAL A 31 -26.47 2.26 33.55
C VAL A 31 -26.33 2.83 32.13
N LEU A 32 -26.96 2.19 31.13
CA LEU A 32 -26.87 2.67 29.74
C LEU A 32 -27.41 4.08 29.53
N ARG A 33 -28.47 4.50 30.24
CA ARG A 33 -28.97 5.89 30.17
C ARG A 33 -27.99 6.88 30.78
N ARG A 34 -27.33 6.50 31.88
CA ARG A 34 -26.34 7.35 32.55
C ARG A 34 -25.10 7.51 31.69
N VAL A 35 -24.57 6.41 31.15
CA VAL A 35 -23.43 6.40 30.22
C VAL A 35 -23.75 7.17 28.94
N SER A 36 -24.93 6.93 28.33
CA SER A 36 -25.42 7.68 27.17
C SER A 36 -25.42 9.19 27.39
N LYS A 37 -25.89 9.65 28.56
CA LYS A 37 -25.90 11.07 28.91
C LYS A 37 -24.48 11.62 29.13
N LEU A 38 -23.60 10.81 29.71
CA LEU A 38 -22.23 11.21 30.03
C LEU A 38 -21.35 11.32 28.78
N LEU A 39 -21.58 10.44 27.80
CA LEU A 39 -20.86 10.37 26.53
C LEU A 39 -21.53 11.14 25.38
N ASP A 40 -22.74 11.68 25.58
CA ASP A 40 -23.56 12.33 24.54
C ASP A 40 -23.85 11.45 23.31
N VAL A 41 -24.01 10.14 23.51
CA VAL A 41 -24.36 9.15 22.48
C VAL A 41 -25.74 8.57 22.73
N ARG A 42 -26.40 8.01 21.71
CA ARG A 42 -27.76 7.48 21.88
C ARG A 42 -27.71 6.11 22.55
N VAL A 43 -28.61 5.84 23.50
CA VAL A 43 -28.74 4.51 24.14
C VAL A 43 -28.85 3.36 23.12
N LYS A 44 -29.48 3.59 21.96
CA LYS A 44 -29.59 2.59 20.90
C LYS A 44 -28.23 2.20 20.30
N GLU A 45 -27.28 3.12 20.21
CA GLU A 45 -25.93 2.87 19.69
C GLU A 45 -25.14 2.02 20.69
N LEU A 46 -25.16 2.39 21.97
CA LEU A 46 -24.56 1.59 23.05
C LEU A 46 -25.18 0.18 23.14
N GLN A 47 -26.50 0.07 22.91
CA GLN A 47 -27.18 -1.23 22.94
C GLN A 47 -26.72 -2.13 21.79
N ALA A 48 -26.49 -1.58 20.59
CA ALA A 48 -26.06 -2.35 19.42
C ALA A 48 -24.69 -3.00 19.64
N GLN A 49 -23.75 -2.30 20.31
CA GLN A 49 -22.45 -2.85 20.69
C GLN A 49 -22.55 -3.98 21.71
N LEU A 50 -23.59 -3.97 22.56
CA LEU A 50 -23.80 -5.00 23.58
C LEU A 50 -24.53 -6.25 23.06
N ASP A 51 -25.20 -6.14 21.91
CA ASP A 51 -25.91 -7.25 21.30
C ASP A 51 -24.98 -8.08 20.37
N ASP A 52 -23.70 -7.67 20.25
CA ASP A 52 -22.68 -8.41 19.52
C ASP A 52 -22.27 -9.69 20.27
N SER A 53 -22.53 -10.84 19.64
CA SER A 53 -22.30 -12.17 20.22
C SER A 53 -20.90 -12.72 19.98
N THR A 54 -20.05 -12.00 19.25
CA THR A 54 -18.70 -12.46 18.85
C THR A 54 -17.71 -12.47 20.01
N VAL A 55 -17.89 -11.61 21.02
CA VAL A 55 -16.98 -11.50 22.18
C VAL A 55 -17.22 -12.60 23.21
N SER A 56 -16.15 -13.17 23.77
CA SER A 56 -16.19 -14.21 24.83
C SER A 56 -17.08 -13.82 26.03
N PRO A 57 -17.91 -14.73 26.59
CA PRO A 57 -18.79 -14.46 27.72
C PRO A 57 -18.08 -14.03 29.01
N TYR A 58 -16.76 -14.21 29.10
CA TYR A 58 -15.95 -13.89 30.27
C TYR A 58 -15.08 -12.63 30.11
N LYS A 59 -15.14 -11.93 28.96
CA LYS A 59 -14.44 -10.65 28.73
C LYS A 59 -15.44 -9.47 28.90
N PRO A 60 -15.09 -8.39 29.62
CA PRO A 60 -15.88 -7.15 29.64
C PRO A 60 -16.04 -6.57 28.22
N ILE A 61 -17.21 -6.01 27.90
CA ILE A 61 -17.51 -5.48 26.56
C ILE A 61 -17.12 -4.00 26.50
N ALA A 62 -16.27 -3.60 25.56
CA ALA A 62 -15.98 -2.19 25.32
C ALA A 62 -17.23 -1.48 24.77
N ILE A 63 -17.69 -0.45 25.48
CA ILE A 63 -18.89 0.34 25.10
C ILE A 63 -18.55 1.75 24.62
N ALA A 64 -17.32 2.19 24.84
CA ALA A 64 -16.79 3.45 24.32
C ALA A 64 -15.26 3.45 24.33
N SER A 65 -14.65 4.03 23.31
CA SER A 65 -13.19 4.24 23.19
C SER A 65 -12.89 5.74 23.17
N ASP A 66 -11.62 6.09 23.43
CA ASP A 66 -11.09 7.46 23.47
C ASP A 66 -11.88 8.44 24.33
N VAL A 67 -12.29 7.95 25.50
CA VAL A 67 -13.15 8.69 26.40
C VAL A 67 -12.35 9.80 27.11
N PRO A 68 -12.87 11.05 27.16
CA PRO A 68 -12.18 12.13 27.84
C PRO A 68 -11.88 11.77 29.29
N ARG A 69 -10.69 12.12 29.80
CA ARG A 69 -10.30 11.87 31.21
C ARG A 69 -11.36 12.29 32.22
N LYS A 70 -12.06 13.39 31.95
CA LYS A 70 -13.16 13.89 32.79
C LYS A 70 -14.30 12.88 32.94
N VAL A 71 -14.64 12.16 31.87
CA VAL A 71 -15.70 11.14 31.90
C VAL A 71 -15.25 9.93 32.72
N ALA A 72 -14.02 9.45 32.52
CA ALA A 72 -13.46 8.36 33.32
C ALA A 72 -13.40 8.74 34.81
N GLN A 73 -13.02 9.98 35.12
CA GLN A 73 -13.01 10.50 36.48
C GLN A 73 -14.41 10.52 37.11
N VAL A 74 -15.44 10.97 36.38
CA VAL A 74 -16.83 10.95 36.88
C VAL A 74 -17.30 9.53 37.20
N ILE A 75 -16.94 8.55 36.36
CA ILE A 75 -17.29 7.14 36.60
C ILE A 75 -16.58 6.62 37.86
N ASN A 76 -15.28 6.91 37.99
CA ASN A 76 -14.47 6.50 39.13
C ASN A 76 -14.95 7.12 40.46
N GLU A 77 -15.47 8.34 40.41
CA GLU A 77 -16.01 9.04 41.58
C GLU A 77 -17.43 8.55 41.97
N ASN A 78 -18.13 7.83 41.08
CA ASN A 78 -19.53 7.42 41.28
C ASN A 78 -19.78 5.92 40.95
N PRO A 79 -19.06 4.97 41.56
CA PRO A 79 -19.15 3.54 41.20
C PRO A 79 -20.55 2.94 41.41
N GLU A 80 -21.32 3.45 42.38
CA GLU A 80 -22.71 3.02 42.62
C GLU A 80 -23.65 3.39 41.46
N ASP A 81 -23.38 4.50 40.77
CA ASP A 81 -24.20 4.96 39.65
C ASP A 81 -23.81 4.29 38.32
N PHE A 82 -22.58 3.81 38.22
CA PHE A 82 -22.00 3.16 37.05
C PHE A 82 -21.59 1.72 37.35
N THR A 83 -22.43 0.98 38.09
CA THR A 83 -22.15 -0.42 38.46
C THR A 83 -21.81 -1.27 37.23
N GLY A 84 -20.66 -1.95 37.29
CA GLY A 84 -20.11 -2.77 36.22
C GLY A 84 -19.49 -2.00 35.06
N ILE A 85 -19.37 -0.67 35.14
CA ILE A 85 -18.55 0.10 34.21
C ILE A 85 -17.15 0.26 34.81
N GLU A 86 -16.17 -0.15 34.04
CA GLU A 86 -14.76 0.11 34.31
C GLU A 86 -14.18 0.98 33.19
N TYR A 87 -13.07 1.65 33.47
CA TYR A 87 -12.25 2.23 32.42
C TYR A 87 -10.92 1.50 32.36
N LYS A 88 -10.48 1.16 31.17
CA LYS A 88 -9.18 0.54 30.91
C LYS A 88 -8.36 1.45 30.02
N ARG A 89 -7.06 1.47 30.28
CA ARG A 89 -6.11 2.12 29.39
C ARG A 89 -5.76 1.14 28.28
N LEU A 90 -6.21 1.41 27.06
CA LEU A 90 -5.93 0.57 25.90
C LEU A 90 -5.09 1.34 24.88
N PRO A 91 -4.09 0.71 24.25
CA PRO A 91 -3.38 1.32 23.13
C PRO A 91 -4.34 1.46 21.94
N VAL A 92 -4.36 2.64 21.34
CA VAL A 92 -5.09 2.93 20.11
C VAL A 92 -4.09 3.38 19.06
N ARG A 93 -4.24 2.83 17.85
CA ARG A 93 -3.37 3.13 16.72
C ARG A 93 -3.56 4.58 16.26
N VAL A 94 -2.47 5.28 15.98
CA VAL A 94 -2.42 6.66 15.53
C VAL A 94 -1.67 6.71 14.20
N TYR A 95 -2.17 7.54 13.28
CA TYR A 95 -1.58 7.78 11.98
C TYR A 95 -1.20 9.27 11.92
N PRO A 96 0.01 9.66 12.37
CA PRO A 96 0.38 11.06 12.53
C PRO A 96 0.31 11.88 11.23
N GLN A 97 0.45 11.21 10.09
CA GLN A 97 0.44 11.81 8.76
C GLN A 97 -0.96 11.86 8.12
N GLY A 98 -2.02 11.48 8.86
CA GLY A 98 -3.39 11.46 8.35
C GLY A 98 -3.54 10.44 7.20
N ASN A 99 -3.87 10.93 6.01
CA ASN A 99 -4.21 10.08 4.85
C ASN A 99 -2.98 9.55 4.08
N LEU A 100 -1.79 10.02 4.43
CA LEU A 100 -0.57 9.70 3.70
C LEU A 100 -0.28 8.20 3.78
N ALA A 101 0.03 7.58 2.64
CA ALA A 101 0.34 6.17 2.51
C ALA A 101 -0.75 5.21 3.02
N ALA A 102 -2.03 5.64 3.10
CA ALA A 102 -3.10 4.89 3.74
C ALA A 102 -3.25 3.43 3.23
N GLN A 103 -3.12 3.20 1.92
CA GLN A 103 -3.23 1.87 1.32
C GLN A 103 -1.99 1.01 1.55
N ILE A 104 -0.83 1.64 1.77
CA ILE A 104 0.42 0.94 2.10
C ILE A 104 0.41 0.55 3.57
N LEU A 105 0.12 1.50 4.46
CA LEU A 105 0.10 1.29 5.91
C LEU A 105 -1.04 0.34 6.29
N GLY A 106 -2.22 0.58 5.71
CA GLY A 106 -3.44 -0.11 6.09
C GLY A 106 -3.99 0.40 7.41
N TYR A 107 -4.84 -0.41 8.02
CA TYR A 107 -5.47 -0.11 9.29
C TYR A 107 -5.69 -1.38 10.12
N VAL A 108 -5.98 -1.19 11.40
CA VAL A 108 -6.33 -2.27 12.34
C VAL A 108 -7.83 -2.29 12.62
N GLY A 109 -8.36 -3.43 13.01
CA GLY A 109 -9.74 -3.58 13.46
C GLY A 109 -9.98 -4.95 14.08
N GLU A 110 -11.13 -5.13 14.72
CA GLU A 110 -11.50 -6.40 15.34
C GLU A 110 -11.61 -7.52 14.30
N ILE A 111 -10.98 -8.66 14.55
CA ILE A 111 -10.97 -9.83 13.67
C ILE A 111 -12.38 -10.35 13.41
N SER A 112 -12.71 -10.59 12.13
CA SER A 112 -14.03 -11.12 11.78
C SER A 112 -14.09 -12.65 11.91
N GLU A 113 -15.30 -13.22 11.92
CA GLU A 113 -15.48 -14.68 11.92
C GLU A 113 -14.84 -15.33 10.69
N GLU A 114 -14.92 -14.68 9.52
CA GLU A 114 -14.29 -15.14 8.28
C GLU A 114 -12.77 -15.13 8.38
N GLU A 115 -12.19 -14.10 9.02
CA GLU A 115 -10.76 -14.00 9.22
C GLU A 115 -10.24 -15.03 10.22
N LEU A 116 -10.97 -15.30 11.31
CA LEU A 116 -10.60 -16.33 12.29
C LEU A 116 -10.41 -17.72 11.67
N VAL A 117 -11.18 -18.04 10.63
CA VAL A 117 -11.08 -19.33 9.92
C VAL A 117 -10.13 -19.29 8.71
N ALA A 118 -9.73 -18.10 8.27
CA ALA A 118 -8.79 -17.93 7.16
C ALA A 118 -7.41 -18.51 7.52
N ASP A 119 -6.77 -19.13 6.54
CA ASP A 119 -5.50 -19.85 6.73
C ASP A 119 -4.40 -18.97 7.34
N TYR A 120 -4.39 -17.68 7.00
CA TYR A 120 -3.46 -16.68 7.55
C TYR A 120 -3.53 -16.62 9.08
N PHE A 121 -4.70 -16.34 9.66
CA PHE A 121 -4.87 -16.20 11.11
C PHE A 121 -4.96 -17.56 11.83
N LYS A 122 -5.59 -18.56 11.21
CA LYS A 122 -5.77 -19.90 11.81
C LYS A 122 -4.44 -20.60 12.10
N LYS A 123 -3.45 -20.44 11.21
CA LYS A 123 -2.13 -21.09 11.35
C LYS A 123 -1.17 -20.28 12.21
N ALA A 124 -1.39 -18.98 12.34
CA ALA A 124 -0.55 -18.09 13.13
C ALA A 124 -0.65 -18.40 14.64
N ARG A 125 0.43 -18.05 15.35
CA ARG A 125 0.58 -18.28 16.80
C ARG A 125 1.15 -17.02 17.45
N PRO A 126 0.71 -16.65 18.67
CA PRO A 126 -0.40 -17.24 19.45
C PRO A 126 -1.75 -17.24 18.72
N ARG A 127 -2.67 -18.12 19.13
CA ARG A 127 -3.91 -18.32 18.38
C ARG A 127 -4.82 -17.10 18.54
N TYR A 128 -5.31 -16.57 17.42
CA TYR A 128 -6.28 -15.49 17.41
C TYR A 128 -7.64 -15.93 17.98
N GLU A 129 -8.24 -15.05 18.75
CA GLU A 129 -9.57 -15.19 19.33
C GLU A 129 -10.50 -14.07 18.84
N ALA A 130 -11.81 -14.29 18.94
CA ALA A 130 -12.77 -13.22 18.70
C ALA A 130 -12.57 -12.07 19.72
N GLY A 131 -12.64 -10.83 19.24
CA GLY A 131 -12.28 -9.63 19.99
C GLY A 131 -10.83 -9.16 19.78
N ASP A 132 -9.97 -9.95 19.13
CA ASP A 132 -8.60 -9.52 18.87
C ASP A 132 -8.56 -8.42 17.79
N ILE A 133 -7.76 -7.38 18.03
CA ILE A 133 -7.49 -6.33 17.05
C ILE A 133 -6.35 -6.80 16.14
N VAL A 134 -6.62 -6.83 14.85
CA VAL A 134 -5.70 -7.31 13.81
C VAL A 134 -5.57 -6.33 12.66
N GLY A 135 -4.45 -6.38 11.96
CA GLY A 135 -4.26 -5.67 10.71
C GLY A 135 -5.23 -6.13 9.62
N LYS A 136 -5.97 -5.18 9.04
CA LYS A 136 -7.00 -5.41 8.03
C LYS A 136 -6.52 -5.21 6.60
N GLY A 137 -5.53 -4.36 6.41
CA GLY A 137 -4.90 -4.11 5.12
C GLY A 137 -3.45 -3.66 5.27
N GLY A 138 -2.78 -3.45 4.14
CA GLY A 138 -1.42 -2.90 4.10
C GLY A 138 -0.41 -3.67 4.95
N LEU A 139 0.60 -2.94 5.44
CA LEU A 139 1.63 -3.45 6.34
C LEU A 139 1.06 -3.91 7.68
N GLU A 140 0.03 -3.25 8.20
CA GLU A 140 -0.65 -3.67 9.43
C GLU A 140 -1.08 -5.14 9.32
N ARG A 141 -1.64 -5.54 8.16
CA ARG A 141 -2.02 -6.94 7.90
C ARG A 141 -0.81 -7.82 7.59
N SER A 142 0.05 -7.44 6.66
CA SER A 142 1.17 -8.30 6.23
C SER A 142 2.10 -8.67 7.40
N TYR A 143 2.35 -7.71 8.28
CA TYR A 143 3.29 -7.82 9.39
C TYR A 143 2.61 -7.99 10.76
N ASP A 144 1.29 -8.25 10.81
CA ASP A 144 0.50 -8.32 12.06
C ASP A 144 1.18 -9.15 13.14
N THR A 145 1.57 -10.40 12.81
CA THR A 145 2.26 -11.32 13.74
C THR A 145 3.59 -10.78 14.31
N LEU A 146 4.23 -9.84 13.63
CA LEU A 146 5.52 -9.26 14.04
C LEU A 146 5.34 -7.96 14.83
N ILE A 147 4.40 -7.11 14.44
CA ILE A 147 4.19 -5.78 15.03
C ILE A 147 3.16 -5.77 16.16
N ARG A 148 2.29 -6.78 16.25
CA ARG A 148 1.32 -6.95 17.34
C ARG A 148 2.00 -7.45 18.63
N GLY A 149 3.03 -8.28 18.47
CA GLY A 149 3.66 -8.99 19.59
C GLY A 149 2.80 -10.12 20.13
N ASP A 150 3.18 -10.62 21.30
CA ASP A 150 2.51 -11.74 21.96
C ASP A 150 1.58 -11.23 23.07
N PRO A 151 0.30 -11.65 23.09
CA PRO A 151 -0.64 -11.25 24.12
C PRO A 151 -0.33 -11.96 25.43
N PHE A 152 -0.70 -11.31 26.52
CA PHE A 152 -0.83 -11.95 27.82
C PHE A 152 -1.94 -13.02 27.76
N MET A 153 -1.63 -14.25 28.17
CA MET A 153 -2.59 -15.34 28.24
C MET A 153 -2.68 -15.92 29.63
N GLU A 154 -3.91 -16.04 30.13
CA GLU A 154 -4.22 -16.67 31.41
C GLU A 154 -5.28 -17.75 31.25
N LYS A 155 -5.09 -18.83 32.01
CA LYS A 155 -6.07 -19.89 32.17
C LYS A 155 -6.86 -19.65 33.44
N ILE A 156 -8.14 -19.34 33.28
CA ILE A 156 -9.07 -19.16 34.38
C ILE A 156 -9.94 -20.43 34.46
N VAL A 157 -9.90 -21.11 35.61
CA VAL A 157 -10.80 -22.24 35.90
C VAL A 157 -11.99 -21.70 36.67
N VAL A 158 -13.20 -21.98 36.19
CA VAL A 158 -14.44 -21.57 36.85
C VAL A 158 -15.24 -22.78 37.35
N ASP A 159 -16.02 -22.59 38.41
CA ASP A 159 -16.97 -23.60 38.88
C ASP A 159 -18.27 -23.61 38.03
N SER A 160 -19.22 -24.49 38.36
CA SER A 160 -20.51 -24.61 37.65
C SER A 160 -21.41 -23.37 37.75
N SER A 161 -21.06 -22.40 38.62
CA SER A 161 -21.74 -21.11 38.75
C SER A 161 -21.02 -19.98 38.02
N GLY A 162 -19.87 -20.26 37.38
CA GLY A 162 -19.05 -19.27 36.69
C GLY A 162 -18.08 -18.51 37.58
N LYS A 163 -17.95 -18.87 38.87
CA LYS A 163 -17.01 -18.22 39.79
C LYS A 163 -15.59 -18.74 39.55
N VAL A 164 -14.62 -17.83 39.49
CA VAL A 164 -13.19 -18.17 39.34
C VAL A 164 -12.67 -18.95 40.54
N VAL A 165 -12.11 -20.13 40.27
CA VAL A 165 -11.52 -21.08 41.24
C VAL A 165 -9.99 -20.99 41.25
N SER A 166 -9.38 -20.86 40.08
CA SER A 166 -7.93 -20.70 39.94
C SER A 166 -7.58 -19.92 38.68
N GLN A 167 -6.45 -19.22 38.72
CA GLN A 167 -5.88 -18.45 37.61
C GLN A 167 -4.42 -18.85 37.45
N GLU A 168 -4.02 -19.20 36.23
CA GLU A 168 -2.66 -19.63 35.88
C GLU A 168 -2.21 -18.85 34.65
N THR A 169 -1.11 -18.11 34.76
CA THR A 169 -0.49 -17.43 33.61
C THR A 169 0.12 -18.48 32.67
N ILE A 170 -0.36 -18.50 31.43
CA ILE A 170 0.18 -19.36 30.36
C ILE A 170 1.31 -18.64 29.63
N GLN A 171 1.16 -17.32 29.39
CA GLN A 171 2.12 -16.52 28.63
C GLN A 171 2.10 -15.07 29.11
N GLU A 172 3.29 -14.49 29.29
CA GLU A 172 3.47 -13.06 29.52
C GLU A 172 3.36 -12.26 28.22
N ALA A 173 2.93 -11.00 28.29
CA ALA A 173 2.88 -10.15 27.10
C ALA A 173 4.29 -9.77 26.63
N GLU A 174 4.52 -9.86 25.32
CA GLU A 174 5.73 -9.33 24.68
C GLU A 174 5.36 -8.22 23.69
N PRO A 175 5.97 -7.01 23.79
CA PRO A 175 5.74 -5.95 22.82
C PRO A 175 6.14 -6.38 21.40
N GLY A 176 5.33 -5.94 20.43
CA GLY A 176 5.64 -6.11 19.02
C GLY A 176 6.94 -5.44 18.60
N LYS A 177 7.46 -5.83 17.45
CA LYS A 177 8.68 -5.25 16.87
C LYS A 177 8.33 -3.98 16.09
N ASP A 178 9.28 -3.04 16.04
CA ASP A 178 9.17 -1.89 15.14
C ASP A 178 9.41 -2.36 13.70
N LEU A 179 8.56 -1.94 12.77
CA LEU A 179 8.75 -2.17 11.34
C LEU A 179 9.34 -0.92 10.70
N ILE A 180 10.58 -1.03 10.22
CA ILE A 180 11.22 0.03 9.44
C ILE A 180 10.89 -0.19 7.98
N THR A 181 10.33 0.83 7.33
CA THR A 181 9.96 0.80 5.91
C THR A 181 11.02 1.42 4.99
N THR A 182 11.02 1.02 3.73
CA THR A 182 11.76 1.65 2.62
C THR A 182 11.17 3.00 2.21
N LEU A 183 9.93 3.30 2.61
CA LEU A 183 9.24 4.54 2.27
C LEU A 183 10.03 5.79 2.69
N ASP A 184 10.12 6.74 1.77
CA ASP A 184 10.51 8.11 2.06
C ASP A 184 9.26 8.98 2.24
N LEU A 185 9.15 9.63 3.40
CA LEU A 185 7.97 10.40 3.78
C LEU A 185 7.72 11.59 2.84
N GLU A 186 8.79 12.28 2.44
CA GLU A 186 8.67 13.48 1.63
C GLU A 186 8.38 13.11 0.18
N ILE A 187 9.05 12.09 -0.37
CA ILE A 187 8.75 11.58 -1.72
C ILE A 187 7.32 11.02 -1.78
N GLN A 188 6.86 10.29 -0.76
CA GLN A 188 5.46 9.82 -0.69
C GLN A 188 4.48 11.00 -0.73
N ARG A 189 4.73 12.05 0.04
CA ARG A 189 3.87 13.24 0.08
C ARG A 189 3.85 13.97 -1.26
N MET A 190 5.01 14.08 -1.91
CA MET A 190 5.12 14.66 -3.25
C MET A 190 4.35 13.82 -4.27
N ALA A 191 4.51 12.49 -4.25
CA ALA A 191 3.82 11.58 -5.16
C ALA A 191 2.29 11.67 -5.02
N GLU A 192 1.74 11.69 -3.81
CA GLU A 192 0.30 11.86 -3.60
C GLU A 192 -0.21 13.24 -4.03
N LYS A 193 0.58 14.29 -3.77
CA LYS A 193 0.25 15.66 -4.19
C LYS A 193 0.23 15.78 -5.72
N ALA A 194 1.28 15.32 -6.39
CA ALA A 194 1.41 15.33 -7.85
C ALA A 194 0.29 14.52 -8.50
N LEU A 195 -0.04 13.34 -7.95
CA LEU A 195 -1.13 12.51 -8.43
C LEU A 195 -2.49 13.21 -8.33
N ALA A 196 -2.78 13.83 -7.19
CA ALA A 196 -4.02 14.60 -6.99
C ALA A 196 -4.09 15.85 -7.89
N ALA A 197 -2.96 16.53 -8.09
CA ALA A 197 -2.84 17.66 -9.01
C ALA A 197 -3.09 17.22 -10.46
N GLY A 198 -2.50 16.10 -10.88
CA GLY A 198 -2.70 15.49 -12.20
C GLY A 198 -4.16 15.13 -12.47
N ILE A 199 -4.84 14.50 -11.50
CA ILE A 199 -6.29 14.22 -11.60
C ILE A 199 -7.09 15.52 -11.78
N LYS A 200 -6.79 16.55 -10.98
CA LYS A 200 -7.48 17.85 -11.06
C LYS A 200 -7.24 18.53 -12.41
N ALA A 201 -6.00 18.52 -12.91
CA ALA A 201 -5.63 19.11 -14.20
C ALA A 201 -6.38 18.42 -15.35
N ASN A 202 -6.44 17.08 -15.33
CA ASN A 202 -7.15 16.31 -16.34
C ASN A 202 -8.68 16.56 -16.32
N ARG A 203 -9.28 16.66 -15.14
CA ARG A 203 -10.69 17.06 -15.02
C ARG A 203 -10.94 18.45 -15.57
N ALA A 204 -10.03 19.40 -15.34
CA ALA A 204 -10.11 20.74 -15.90
C ALA A 204 -9.96 20.76 -17.43
N ALA A 205 -9.21 19.80 -17.99
CA ALA A 205 -9.08 19.57 -19.43
C ALA A 205 -10.30 18.86 -20.07
N GLY A 206 -11.28 18.43 -19.27
CA GLY A 206 -12.52 17.80 -19.74
C GLY A 206 -12.52 16.27 -19.66
N TYR A 207 -11.45 15.64 -19.16
CA TYR A 207 -11.41 14.19 -18.94
C TYR A 207 -12.17 13.77 -17.68
N ARG A 208 -12.61 12.51 -17.62
CA ARG A 208 -13.31 11.96 -16.44
C ARG A 208 -12.34 11.81 -15.26
N ALA A 209 -11.11 11.32 -15.52
CA ALA A 209 -10.01 11.16 -14.58
C ALA A 209 -10.48 10.71 -13.18
N THR A 210 -10.87 9.44 -13.07
CA THR A 210 -11.54 8.91 -11.88
C THR A 210 -10.56 8.59 -10.76
N ASP A 211 -9.51 7.86 -11.12
CA ASP A 211 -8.60 7.20 -10.21
C ASP A 211 -7.21 7.06 -10.85
N ALA A 212 -6.20 6.88 -10.01
CA ALA A 212 -4.81 6.84 -10.44
C ALA A 212 -3.91 6.19 -9.37
N ALA A 213 -2.72 5.76 -9.79
CA ALA A 213 -1.69 5.23 -8.91
C ALA A 213 -0.29 5.64 -9.37
N VAL A 214 0.64 5.71 -8.42
CA VAL A 214 2.06 5.89 -8.67
C VAL A 214 2.83 4.84 -7.88
N VAL A 215 3.87 4.27 -8.48
CA VAL A 215 4.92 3.51 -7.79
C VAL A 215 6.25 4.20 -8.04
N VAL A 216 7.02 4.45 -6.99
CA VAL A 216 8.42 4.87 -7.05
C VAL A 216 9.23 3.78 -6.36
N MET A 217 10.16 3.16 -7.08
CA MET A 217 10.93 2.01 -6.63
C MET A 217 12.43 2.22 -6.87
N ASP A 218 13.25 1.74 -5.95
CA ASP A 218 14.69 1.61 -6.18
C ASP A 218 14.95 0.36 -7.05
N PRO A 219 15.53 0.50 -8.25
CA PRO A 219 15.72 -0.63 -9.16
C PRO A 219 16.78 -1.64 -8.68
N ASN A 220 17.63 -1.26 -7.72
CA ASN A 220 18.77 -2.07 -7.29
C ASN A 220 18.41 -3.05 -6.17
N ASP A 221 17.43 -2.71 -5.33
CA ASP A 221 17.00 -3.55 -4.21
C ASP A 221 15.50 -3.88 -4.19
N GLY A 222 14.69 -3.25 -5.05
CA GLY A 222 13.23 -3.44 -5.11
C GLY A 222 12.48 -2.69 -4.00
N GLY A 223 13.14 -1.80 -3.27
CA GLY A 223 12.54 -1.02 -2.20
C GLY A 223 11.52 -0.02 -2.72
N ILE A 224 10.29 -0.09 -2.21
CA ILE A 224 9.25 0.90 -2.52
C ILE A 224 9.54 2.20 -1.77
N ILE A 225 9.92 3.24 -2.52
CA ILE A 225 10.21 4.57 -1.98
C ILE A 225 8.93 5.36 -1.76
N ALA A 226 7.99 5.24 -2.70
CA ALA A 226 6.64 5.78 -2.59
C ALA A 226 5.64 4.94 -3.37
N MET A 227 4.40 4.89 -2.90
CA MET A 227 3.29 4.26 -3.61
C MET A 227 2.01 5.08 -3.36
N ALA A 228 1.70 5.98 -4.29
CA ALA A 228 0.56 6.88 -4.16
C ALA A 228 -0.69 6.28 -4.79
N ASN A 229 -1.84 6.54 -4.17
CA ASN A 229 -3.14 6.06 -4.61
C ASN A 229 -4.14 7.21 -4.61
N TYR A 230 -4.95 7.30 -5.67
CA TYR A 230 -6.07 8.22 -5.73
C TYR A 230 -7.35 7.47 -6.14
N PRO A 231 -8.48 7.64 -5.43
CA PRO A 231 -8.64 8.44 -4.21
C PRO A 231 -8.04 7.75 -2.97
N THR A 232 -7.75 8.54 -1.91
CA THR A 232 -7.23 8.04 -0.62
C THR A 232 -8.20 8.27 0.54
N TYR A 233 -7.91 7.68 1.70
CA TYR A 233 -8.70 7.73 2.93
C TYR A 233 -7.81 8.00 4.15
N ASN A 234 -8.42 8.31 5.29
CA ASN A 234 -7.70 8.38 6.56
C ASN A 234 -7.77 7.00 7.24
N PRO A 235 -6.66 6.27 7.44
CA PRO A 235 -6.68 4.97 8.12
C PRO A 235 -7.12 5.07 9.58
N ALA A 236 -7.04 6.25 10.21
CA ALA A 236 -7.55 6.49 11.55
C ALA A 236 -9.09 6.32 11.66
N ILE A 237 -9.80 6.24 10.53
CA ILE A 237 -11.24 5.97 10.50
C ILE A 237 -11.64 4.62 11.10
N ALA A 238 -10.71 3.67 11.16
CA ALA A 238 -10.95 2.34 11.71
C ALA A 238 -10.54 2.19 13.18
N SER A 239 -9.86 3.19 13.75
CA SER A 239 -9.28 3.12 15.11
C SER A 239 -10.31 2.87 16.22
N ASP A 240 -11.55 3.33 16.02
CA ASP A 240 -12.66 3.23 16.98
C ASP A 240 -13.80 2.31 16.48
N GLY A 241 -13.55 1.53 15.43
CA GLY A 241 -14.56 0.76 14.70
C GLY A 241 -15.38 1.63 13.74
N PHE A 242 -15.82 1.05 12.63
CA PHE A 242 -16.54 1.81 11.59
C PHE A 242 -17.96 2.16 12.03
N SER A 243 -18.30 3.45 12.12
CA SER A 243 -19.71 3.84 12.00
C SER A 243 -20.21 3.60 10.57
N THR A 244 -21.52 3.40 10.39
CA THR A 244 -22.13 3.23 9.06
C THR A 244 -21.85 4.41 8.11
N LYS A 245 -21.65 5.61 8.66
CA LYS A 245 -21.31 6.82 7.88
C LYS A 245 -19.85 6.81 7.42
N GLU A 246 -18.96 6.36 8.28
CA GLU A 246 -17.53 6.25 8.01
C GLU A 246 -17.25 5.17 6.96
N TYR A 247 -17.91 4.01 7.10
CA TYR A 247 -17.85 2.95 6.09
C TYR A 247 -18.30 3.47 4.71
N ALA A 248 -19.44 4.17 4.65
CA ALA A 248 -19.93 4.77 3.40
C ALA A 248 -19.02 5.88 2.82
N SER A 249 -18.05 6.38 3.59
CA SER A 249 -17.08 7.40 3.16
C SER A 249 -15.83 6.81 2.50
N LEU A 250 -15.59 5.51 2.68
CA LEU A 250 -14.49 4.76 2.07
C LEU A 250 -14.67 4.51 0.58
N GLY A 251 -15.85 4.81 0.01
CA GLY A 251 -16.18 4.46 -1.37
C GLY A 251 -17.04 3.21 -1.42
N GLN A 252 -16.95 2.43 -2.50
CA GLN A 252 -17.75 1.21 -2.75
C GLN A 252 -19.18 1.47 -3.20
N LYS A 253 -19.50 2.69 -3.68
CA LYS A 253 -20.80 2.97 -4.29
C LYS A 253 -20.83 2.55 -5.75
N THR A 254 -19.67 2.35 -6.37
CA THR A 254 -19.55 1.83 -7.74
C THR A 254 -18.88 0.46 -7.75
N PRO A 255 -19.50 -0.59 -7.18
CA PRO A 255 -18.89 -1.93 -7.10
C PRO A 255 -18.61 -2.56 -8.47
N GLU A 256 -19.21 -2.02 -9.54
CA GLU A 256 -19.01 -2.49 -10.92
C GLU A 256 -17.69 -1.97 -11.54
N ASP A 257 -17.19 -0.79 -11.14
CA ASP A 257 -15.96 -0.20 -11.70
C ASP A 257 -14.89 0.18 -10.66
N ASN A 258 -15.22 0.07 -9.36
CA ASN A 258 -14.35 0.37 -8.20
C ASN A 258 -13.65 1.73 -8.25
N THR A 259 -14.14 2.67 -9.07
CA THR A 259 -13.48 3.96 -9.29
C THR A 259 -13.52 4.88 -8.07
N ASP A 260 -14.48 4.65 -7.16
CA ASP A 260 -14.63 5.43 -5.92
C ASP A 260 -14.06 4.74 -4.67
N ASP A 261 -13.63 3.48 -4.76
CA ASP A 261 -13.10 2.71 -3.63
C ASP A 261 -11.74 3.27 -3.19
N LYS A 262 -11.67 3.81 -1.98
CA LYS A 262 -10.45 4.40 -1.42
C LYS A 262 -9.55 3.39 -0.73
N VAL A 263 -10.07 2.23 -0.34
CA VAL A 263 -9.30 1.19 0.36
C VAL A 263 -8.47 0.38 -0.63
N LEU A 264 -8.95 0.26 -1.87
CA LEU A 264 -8.26 -0.42 -2.96
C LEU A 264 -6.86 0.15 -3.20
N ASN A 265 -5.84 -0.71 -3.08
CA ASN A 265 -4.47 -0.35 -3.44
C ASN A 265 -4.27 -0.51 -4.95
N ARG A 266 -4.51 0.56 -5.69
CA ARG A 266 -4.46 0.59 -7.14
C ARG A 266 -3.08 0.33 -7.73
N ALA A 267 -2.02 0.52 -6.96
CA ALA A 267 -0.68 0.22 -7.44
C ALA A 267 -0.42 -1.29 -7.61
N ILE A 268 -1.14 -2.14 -6.87
CA ILE A 268 -0.90 -3.60 -6.84
C ILE A 268 -2.14 -4.45 -7.11
N GLN A 269 -3.35 -3.92 -6.95
CA GLN A 269 -4.60 -4.71 -7.00
C GLN A 269 -5.40 -4.52 -8.29
N ILE A 270 -5.17 -3.42 -9.02
CA ILE A 270 -5.79 -3.23 -10.34
C ILE A 270 -4.76 -3.52 -11.43
N SER A 271 -5.19 -4.26 -12.42
CA SER A 271 -4.48 -4.47 -13.66
C SER A 271 -5.30 -3.87 -14.79
N TYR A 272 -4.62 -3.20 -15.72
CA TYR A 272 -5.24 -2.72 -16.95
C TYR A 272 -4.23 -2.85 -18.07
N SER A 273 -4.72 -2.77 -19.32
CA SER A 273 -3.84 -2.73 -20.47
C SER A 273 -2.82 -1.59 -20.34
N PRO A 274 -1.51 -1.89 -20.35
CA PRO A 274 -0.43 -0.91 -20.17
C PRO A 274 -0.19 -0.05 -21.42
N GLY A 275 -0.75 -0.45 -22.57
CA GLY A 275 -0.50 0.18 -23.86
C GLY A 275 0.99 0.18 -24.19
N SER A 276 1.45 1.21 -24.90
CA SER A 276 2.83 1.27 -25.42
C SER A 276 3.95 1.27 -24.38
N THR A 277 3.67 1.42 -23.07
CA THR A 277 4.68 1.20 -22.03
C THR A 277 5.18 -0.25 -22.00
N PHE A 278 4.37 -1.19 -22.49
CA PHE A 278 4.68 -2.62 -22.59
C PHE A 278 5.67 -2.98 -23.71
N LYS A 279 5.88 -2.08 -24.67
CA LYS A 279 6.79 -2.32 -25.80
C LYS A 279 8.20 -2.70 -25.35
N ILE A 280 8.63 -2.25 -24.17
CA ILE A 280 9.91 -2.67 -23.60
C ILE A 280 9.98 -4.18 -23.36
N ALA A 281 8.88 -4.80 -22.92
CA ALA A 281 8.79 -6.23 -22.66
C ALA A 281 8.78 -7.01 -23.98
N THR A 282 8.02 -6.52 -24.97
CA THR A 282 8.01 -7.09 -26.33
C THR A 282 9.37 -7.00 -27.01
N ALA A 283 10.05 -5.85 -26.91
CA ALA A 283 11.38 -5.65 -27.46
C ALA A 283 12.39 -6.59 -26.79
N GLY A 284 12.38 -6.67 -25.46
CA GLY A 284 13.21 -7.61 -24.71
C GLY A 284 12.95 -9.07 -25.10
N ALA A 285 11.68 -9.47 -25.24
CA ALA A 285 11.33 -10.82 -25.70
C ALA A 285 11.88 -11.10 -27.11
N ALA A 286 11.71 -10.16 -28.04
CA ALA A 286 12.17 -10.33 -29.41
C ALA A 286 13.71 -10.45 -29.51
N LEU A 287 14.45 -9.67 -28.72
CA LEU A 287 15.92 -9.79 -28.62
C LEU A 287 16.31 -11.14 -28.00
N ALA A 288 15.76 -11.47 -26.84
CA ALA A 288 16.04 -12.72 -26.12
C ALA A 288 15.77 -13.99 -26.93
N LEU A 289 14.72 -13.96 -27.76
CA LEU A 289 14.30 -15.09 -28.60
C LEU A 289 14.97 -15.09 -29.98
N GLY A 290 15.87 -14.14 -30.27
CA GLY A 290 16.55 -14.03 -31.57
C GLY A 290 15.59 -13.77 -32.73
N VAL A 291 14.49 -13.08 -32.45
CA VAL A 291 13.52 -12.63 -33.47
C VAL A 291 14.05 -11.43 -34.21
N ILE A 292 14.79 -10.57 -33.52
CA ILE A 292 15.47 -9.39 -34.04
C ILE A 292 16.85 -9.23 -33.39
N GLU A 293 17.83 -8.71 -34.10
CA GLU A 293 19.11 -8.24 -33.55
C GLU A 293 19.04 -6.74 -33.20
N PHE A 294 19.85 -6.25 -32.26
CA PHE A 294 19.78 -4.85 -31.78
C PHE A 294 20.06 -3.79 -32.86
N ASN A 295 20.66 -4.17 -33.99
CA ASN A 295 21.02 -3.31 -35.13
C ASN A 295 20.13 -3.54 -36.36
N ASP A 296 19.15 -4.44 -36.29
CA ASP A 296 18.22 -4.67 -37.38
C ASP A 296 17.31 -3.45 -37.57
N LEU A 297 16.86 -3.27 -38.81
CA LEU A 297 15.91 -2.25 -39.19
C LEU A 297 14.60 -2.90 -39.65
N LEU A 298 13.47 -2.41 -39.14
CA LEU A 298 12.15 -2.82 -39.60
C LEU A 298 11.35 -1.59 -40.06
N PRO A 299 10.42 -1.77 -41.01
CA PRO A 299 9.63 -0.67 -41.52
C PRO A 299 8.59 -0.23 -40.48
N CYS A 300 8.52 1.07 -40.19
CA CYS A 300 7.48 1.70 -39.39
C CYS A 300 6.43 2.34 -40.30
N ARG A 301 5.56 1.49 -40.85
CA ARG A 301 4.48 1.89 -41.75
C ARG A 301 3.29 2.48 -40.98
N THR A 302 2.37 3.09 -41.70
CA THR A 302 1.09 3.59 -41.17
C THR A 302 0.11 2.47 -40.79
N ALA A 303 0.27 1.28 -41.37
CA ALA A 303 -0.48 0.07 -41.02
C ALA A 303 0.28 -1.18 -41.51
N GLU A 304 -0.01 -2.32 -40.90
CA GLU A 304 0.46 -3.64 -41.34
C GLU A 304 -0.73 -4.59 -41.52
N THR A 305 -0.72 -5.38 -42.58
CA THR A 305 -1.75 -6.38 -42.86
C THR A 305 -1.15 -7.77 -42.67
N PHE A 306 -1.77 -8.55 -41.78
CA PHE A 306 -1.37 -9.93 -41.48
C PHE A 306 -2.42 -10.92 -41.98
N GLY A 307 -1.98 -12.13 -42.35
CA GLY A 307 -2.84 -13.16 -42.93
C GLY A 307 -3.05 -13.01 -44.44
N GLU A 308 -3.82 -13.93 -45.02
CA GLU A 308 -4.10 -13.98 -46.46
C GLU A 308 -5.60 -14.09 -46.76
N GLY A 309 -6.00 -13.66 -47.95
CA GLY A 309 -7.37 -13.80 -48.44
C GLY A 309 -8.42 -13.12 -47.55
N THR A 310 -9.50 -13.83 -47.24
CA THR A 310 -10.61 -13.32 -46.41
C THR A 310 -10.28 -13.26 -44.91
N GLY A 311 -9.16 -13.84 -44.49
CA GLY A 311 -8.67 -13.79 -43.10
C GLY A 311 -7.64 -12.69 -42.85
N ALA A 312 -7.33 -11.86 -43.85
CA ALA A 312 -6.36 -10.79 -43.70
C ALA A 312 -6.91 -9.66 -42.83
N VAL A 313 -6.15 -9.27 -41.79
CA VAL A 313 -6.52 -8.21 -40.85
C VAL A 313 -5.47 -7.11 -40.88
N THR A 314 -5.92 -5.85 -40.93
CA THR A 314 -5.04 -4.68 -40.94
C THR A 314 -5.00 -4.03 -39.58
N PHE A 315 -3.80 -3.87 -39.04
CA PHE A 315 -3.53 -3.19 -37.78
C PHE A 315 -2.89 -1.83 -38.06
N HIS A 316 -3.49 -0.78 -37.52
CA HIS A 316 -3.06 0.59 -37.78
C HIS A 316 -2.04 1.08 -36.77
N ASN A 317 -1.08 1.86 -37.25
CA ASN A 317 -0.21 2.64 -36.39
C ASN A 317 -1.01 3.79 -35.74
N TRP A 318 -0.53 4.29 -34.60
CA TRP A 318 -1.14 5.46 -33.97
C TRP A 318 -0.88 6.73 -34.79
N SER A 319 0.24 6.75 -35.54
CA SER A 319 0.63 7.84 -36.43
C SER A 319 0.22 7.56 -37.87
N SER A 320 -0.15 8.62 -38.60
CA SER A 320 -0.39 8.58 -40.04
C SER A 320 0.89 8.81 -40.87
N ALA A 321 2.04 9.03 -40.22
CA ALA A 321 3.33 9.13 -40.87
C ALA A 321 3.96 7.75 -41.10
N ASP A 322 4.65 7.61 -42.23
CA ASP A 322 5.52 6.47 -42.53
C ASP A 322 6.96 6.91 -42.26
N TYR A 323 7.62 6.23 -41.33
CA TYR A 323 8.98 6.56 -40.90
C TYR A 323 10.04 5.72 -41.63
N GLY A 324 9.64 4.88 -42.59
CA GLY A 324 10.56 4.03 -43.32
C GLY A 324 11.21 2.97 -42.42
N GLN A 325 12.44 2.59 -42.73
CA GLN A 325 13.20 1.58 -41.98
C GLN A 325 13.84 2.23 -40.75
N ILE A 326 13.43 1.81 -39.56
CA ILE A 326 13.91 2.36 -38.28
C ILE A 326 14.51 1.25 -37.42
N GLY A 327 15.39 1.65 -36.49
CA GLY A 327 15.96 0.73 -35.50
C GLY A 327 15.09 0.57 -34.25
N LEU A 328 15.51 -0.30 -33.34
CA LEU A 328 14.77 -0.57 -32.11
C LEU A 328 14.64 0.66 -31.20
N ALA A 329 15.71 1.43 -31.02
CA ALA A 329 15.71 2.64 -30.20
C ALA A 329 14.71 3.69 -30.73
N GLU A 330 14.79 4.02 -32.02
CA GLU A 330 13.86 4.93 -32.69
C GLU A 330 12.41 4.41 -32.62
N SER A 331 12.19 3.09 -32.69
CA SER A 331 10.85 2.51 -32.53
C SER A 331 10.22 2.79 -31.17
N LEU A 332 11.03 2.87 -30.11
CA LEU A 332 10.62 3.24 -28.76
C LEU A 332 10.36 4.76 -28.68
N GLU A 333 11.29 5.58 -29.19
CA GLU A 333 11.22 7.04 -29.23
C GLU A 333 9.86 7.53 -29.73
N ILE A 334 9.51 7.14 -30.96
CA ILE A 334 8.27 7.54 -31.65
C ILE A 334 7.09 6.62 -31.34
N SER A 335 7.31 5.60 -30.51
CA SER A 335 6.31 4.60 -30.14
C SER A 335 5.63 3.95 -31.36
N CYS A 336 6.40 3.52 -32.35
CA CYS A 336 5.85 2.92 -33.57
C CYS A 336 5.05 1.64 -33.24
N ASN A 337 3.80 1.46 -33.67
CA ASN A 337 3.06 0.20 -33.40
C ASN A 337 3.40 -0.90 -34.40
N THR A 338 3.54 -0.55 -35.68
CA THR A 338 3.76 -1.50 -36.78
C THR A 338 5.08 -2.25 -36.68
N PHE A 339 6.10 -1.62 -36.09
CA PHE A 339 7.35 -2.30 -35.71
C PHE A 339 7.08 -3.48 -34.76
N TYR A 340 6.28 -3.26 -33.71
CA TYR A 340 6.00 -4.27 -32.69
C TYR A 340 4.98 -5.31 -33.16
N PHE A 341 4.03 -4.92 -34.00
CA PHE A 341 3.15 -5.88 -34.67
C PHE A 341 3.93 -6.90 -35.49
N GLN A 342 4.98 -6.47 -36.19
CA GLN A 342 5.88 -7.37 -36.91
C GLN A 342 6.64 -8.30 -35.94
N LEU A 343 7.15 -7.78 -34.82
CA LEU A 343 7.78 -8.61 -33.79
C LEU A 343 6.83 -9.66 -33.21
N GLY A 344 5.60 -9.25 -32.84
CA GLY A 344 4.56 -10.15 -32.34
C GLY A 344 4.21 -11.22 -33.35
N TRP A 345 4.03 -10.85 -34.62
CA TRP A 345 3.77 -11.79 -35.70
C TRP A 345 4.91 -12.78 -35.93
N GLU A 346 6.16 -12.34 -35.89
CA GLU A 346 7.31 -13.23 -36.05
C GLU A 346 7.53 -14.15 -34.85
N MET A 347 7.27 -13.68 -33.62
CA MET A 347 7.24 -14.53 -32.44
C MET A 347 6.15 -15.59 -32.55
N GLU A 348 4.94 -15.20 -32.94
CA GLU A 348 3.81 -16.10 -33.12
C GLU A 348 4.08 -17.15 -34.20
N LYS A 349 4.64 -16.75 -35.35
CA LYS A 349 5.01 -17.69 -36.41
C LYS A 349 6.03 -18.73 -35.99
N ARG A 350 6.94 -18.39 -35.07
CA ARG A 350 8.01 -19.27 -34.61
C ARG A 350 7.59 -20.11 -33.41
N PHE A 351 6.76 -19.57 -32.52
CA PHE A 351 6.52 -20.15 -31.20
C PHE A 351 5.04 -20.30 -30.82
N GLY A 352 4.13 -19.66 -31.55
CA GLY A 352 2.70 -19.66 -31.25
C GLY A 352 2.00 -20.97 -31.55
N ILE A 353 0.75 -21.08 -31.08
CA ILE A 353 -0.10 -22.25 -31.27
C ILE A 353 -0.86 -22.16 -32.60
N GLY A 354 -1.13 -23.30 -33.25
CA GLY A 354 -2.07 -23.39 -34.36
C GLY A 354 -1.54 -22.91 -35.72
N LEU A 355 -0.34 -22.30 -35.77
CA LEU A 355 0.39 -22.06 -37.02
C LEU A 355 1.27 -23.26 -37.34
N ALA A 356 1.19 -23.76 -38.57
CA ALA A 356 1.99 -24.91 -39.04
C ALA A 356 3.52 -24.70 -38.94
N SER A 357 3.97 -23.46 -38.76
CA SER A 357 5.38 -23.09 -38.57
C SER A 357 5.82 -22.92 -37.11
N GLY A 358 4.87 -22.83 -36.17
CA GLY A 358 5.14 -22.65 -34.74
C GLY A 358 5.56 -23.95 -34.07
N ASP A 359 6.35 -23.85 -33.00
CA ASP A 359 6.76 -25.01 -32.18
C ASP A 359 5.81 -25.31 -31.00
N GLU A 360 4.67 -24.60 -30.93
CA GLU A 360 3.64 -24.75 -29.89
C GLU A 360 4.16 -24.51 -28.45
N THR A 361 5.16 -23.63 -28.29
CA THR A 361 5.78 -23.37 -26.98
C THR A 361 5.37 -22.06 -26.31
N GLU A 362 4.72 -21.13 -27.02
CA GLU A 362 4.31 -19.81 -26.51
C GLU A 362 5.45 -19.06 -25.79
N LYS A 363 6.68 -19.16 -26.31
CA LYS A 363 7.88 -18.56 -25.70
C LYS A 363 7.79 -17.06 -25.44
N PHE A 364 6.93 -16.33 -26.16
CA PHE A 364 6.71 -14.93 -25.88
C PHE A 364 6.05 -14.76 -24.51
N GLN A 365 4.96 -15.48 -24.24
CA GLN A 365 4.27 -15.50 -22.96
C GLN A 365 5.18 -16.00 -21.84
N ASP A 366 5.96 -17.06 -22.06
CA ASP A 366 6.97 -17.53 -21.08
C ASP A 366 7.97 -16.43 -20.70
N TYR A 367 8.43 -15.65 -21.68
CA TYR A 367 9.31 -14.50 -21.42
C TYR A 367 8.58 -13.44 -20.59
N LEU A 368 7.30 -13.15 -20.87
CA LEU A 368 6.51 -12.18 -20.12
C LEU A 368 6.34 -12.58 -18.66
N HIS A 369 6.04 -13.85 -18.38
CA HIS A 369 6.04 -14.40 -17.01
C HIS A 369 7.41 -14.26 -16.34
N ARG A 370 8.49 -14.55 -17.08
CA ARG A 370 9.86 -14.37 -16.57
C ARG A 370 10.18 -12.91 -16.26
N ALA A 371 9.63 -11.97 -17.02
CA ALA A 371 9.76 -10.53 -16.81
C ALA A 371 8.87 -9.98 -15.67
N GLY A 372 8.05 -10.84 -15.05
CA GLY A 372 7.22 -10.50 -13.88
C GLY A 372 5.79 -10.06 -14.22
N PHE A 373 5.28 -10.38 -15.42
CA PHE A 373 3.88 -10.14 -15.80
C PHE A 373 3.02 -11.39 -15.63
N GLY A 374 1.73 -11.21 -15.37
CA GLY A 374 0.76 -12.31 -15.27
C GLY A 374 0.85 -13.13 -13.97
N ASP A 375 1.78 -12.79 -13.09
CA ASP A 375 1.91 -13.35 -11.74
C ASP A 375 2.13 -12.23 -10.71
N PRO A 376 1.72 -12.42 -9.44
CA PRO A 376 2.06 -11.51 -8.34
C PRO A 376 3.58 -11.30 -8.23
N THR A 377 4.01 -10.05 -8.06
CA THR A 377 5.43 -9.71 -7.91
C THR A 377 6.02 -10.25 -6.61
N GLY A 378 5.17 -10.55 -5.62
CA GLY A 378 5.54 -11.06 -4.31
C GLY A 378 5.83 -9.96 -3.29
N ILE A 379 5.31 -8.74 -3.53
CA ILE A 379 5.41 -7.63 -2.59
C ILE A 379 4.84 -8.02 -1.23
N ASP A 380 5.41 -7.47 -0.17
CA ASP A 380 4.99 -7.70 1.22
C ASP A 380 3.73 -6.89 1.61
N LEU A 381 2.77 -6.78 0.69
CA LEU A 381 1.45 -6.20 0.89
C LEU A 381 0.36 -7.23 0.53
N PRO A 382 -0.80 -7.19 1.20
CA PRO A 382 -1.84 -8.18 0.96
C PRO A 382 -2.62 -7.89 -0.33
N PHE A 383 -3.26 -8.93 -0.85
CA PHE A 383 -4.22 -8.87 -1.95
C PHE A 383 -3.63 -8.38 -3.28
N GLU A 384 -2.34 -8.59 -3.52
CA GLU A 384 -1.73 -8.33 -4.82
C GLU A 384 -2.48 -9.06 -5.95
N GLY A 385 -2.75 -8.35 -7.05
CA GLY A 385 -3.38 -8.90 -8.25
C GLY A 385 -2.35 -9.52 -9.18
N ASP A 386 -2.79 -10.56 -9.89
CA ASP A 386 -1.92 -11.34 -10.77
C ASP A 386 -1.55 -10.60 -12.08
N GLY A 387 -2.41 -9.65 -12.52
CA GLY A 387 -2.36 -9.18 -13.90
C GLY A 387 -2.85 -10.26 -14.87
N LEU A 388 -2.55 -10.11 -16.16
CA LEU A 388 -2.93 -11.10 -17.16
C LEU A 388 -1.98 -11.07 -18.36
N VAL A 389 -1.29 -12.20 -18.58
CA VAL A 389 -0.64 -12.54 -19.86
C VAL A 389 -1.55 -13.54 -20.57
N PRO A 390 -2.28 -13.15 -21.63
CA PRO A 390 -3.15 -14.06 -22.33
C PRO A 390 -2.33 -15.09 -23.13
N ASP A 391 -2.69 -16.35 -22.96
CA ASP A 391 -2.21 -17.53 -23.69
C ASP A 391 -3.41 -18.37 -24.18
N GLU A 392 -3.15 -19.45 -24.91
CA GLU A 392 -4.22 -20.36 -25.37
C GLU A 392 -5.05 -20.91 -24.20
N LYS A 393 -4.37 -21.32 -23.12
CA LYS A 393 -5.01 -21.90 -21.93
C LYS A 393 -5.96 -20.92 -21.24
N TRP A 394 -5.56 -19.65 -21.15
CA TRP A 394 -6.40 -18.58 -20.65
C TRP A 394 -7.62 -18.40 -21.55
N LEU A 395 -7.43 -18.43 -22.87
CA LEU A 395 -8.53 -18.26 -23.82
C LEU A 395 -9.57 -19.37 -23.68
N ASP A 396 -9.13 -20.63 -23.54
CA ASP A 396 -10.02 -21.77 -23.27
C ASP A 396 -10.84 -21.54 -22.00
N ALA A 397 -10.19 -21.18 -20.88
CA ALA A 397 -10.87 -20.91 -19.62
C ALA A 397 -11.83 -19.71 -19.71
N TYR A 398 -11.44 -18.65 -20.42
CA TYR A 398 -12.29 -17.49 -20.68
C TYR A 398 -13.52 -17.89 -21.49
N CYS A 399 -13.35 -18.70 -22.53
CA CYS A 399 -14.40 -19.16 -23.41
C CYS A 399 -15.38 -20.14 -22.76
N GLU A 400 -14.91 -20.93 -21.79
CA GLU A 400 -15.78 -21.72 -20.92
C GLU A 400 -16.66 -20.83 -20.02
N ALA A 401 -16.11 -19.75 -19.48
CA ALA A 401 -16.81 -18.84 -18.58
C ALA A 401 -17.76 -17.88 -19.33
N VAL A 402 -17.36 -17.39 -20.50
CA VAL A 402 -18.09 -16.43 -21.32
C VAL A 402 -18.18 -16.96 -22.77
N PRO A 403 -19.08 -17.91 -23.06
CA PRO A 403 -19.21 -18.49 -24.39
C PRO A 403 -19.54 -17.43 -25.43
N SER A 404 -18.74 -17.36 -26.49
CA SER A 404 -18.94 -16.45 -27.63
C SER A 404 -18.67 -17.19 -28.94
N PRO A 405 -19.25 -16.79 -30.08
CA PRO A 405 -18.97 -17.41 -31.37
C PRO A 405 -17.47 -17.39 -31.76
N GLU A 406 -16.72 -16.43 -31.23
CA GLU A 406 -15.28 -16.29 -31.43
C GLU A 406 -14.48 -17.42 -30.75
N CYS A 407 -15.05 -18.04 -29.70
CA CYS A 407 -14.42 -19.13 -28.97
C CYS A 407 -14.28 -20.43 -29.76
N ASP A 408 -15.14 -20.65 -30.77
CA ASP A 408 -15.05 -21.83 -31.63
C ASP A 408 -13.80 -21.82 -32.54
N ILE A 409 -13.12 -20.67 -32.63
CA ILE A 409 -11.95 -20.45 -33.49
C ILE A 409 -10.64 -20.74 -32.74
N GLY A 410 -10.65 -20.64 -31.40
CA GLY A 410 -9.46 -20.81 -30.57
C GLY A 410 -8.45 -19.66 -30.68
N TRP A 411 -7.20 -19.91 -30.27
CA TRP A 411 -6.13 -18.91 -30.29
C TRP A 411 -5.75 -18.54 -31.73
N LEU A 412 -5.85 -17.25 -32.04
CA LEU A 412 -5.47 -16.67 -33.33
C LEU A 412 -4.20 -15.81 -33.21
N PRO A 413 -3.35 -15.78 -34.25
CA PRO A 413 -2.16 -14.93 -34.26
C PRO A 413 -2.39 -13.43 -33.99
N GLY A 414 -3.61 -12.95 -34.29
CA GLY A 414 -4.02 -11.57 -34.00
C GLY A 414 -4.01 -11.22 -32.52
N TYR A 415 -4.19 -12.19 -31.60
CA TYR A 415 -4.05 -11.98 -30.16
C TYR A 415 -2.63 -11.57 -29.81
N THR A 416 -1.63 -12.32 -30.27
CA THR A 416 -0.21 -12.01 -30.06
C THR A 416 0.21 -10.70 -30.70
N VAL A 417 -0.26 -10.42 -31.93
CA VAL A 417 0.00 -9.14 -32.60
C VAL A 417 -0.55 -7.97 -31.78
N ASN A 418 -1.78 -8.04 -31.27
CA ASN A 418 -2.36 -6.97 -30.46
C ASN A 418 -1.69 -6.85 -29.08
N MET A 419 -1.39 -7.99 -28.44
CA MET A 419 -0.67 -8.07 -27.17
C MET A 419 0.71 -7.43 -27.25
N SER A 420 1.40 -7.53 -28.39
CA SER A 420 2.77 -7.00 -28.59
C SER A 420 2.91 -5.49 -28.33
N ILE A 421 1.81 -4.72 -28.34
CA ILE A 421 1.79 -3.29 -28.03
C ILE A 421 1.12 -2.96 -26.70
N GLY A 422 0.87 -3.96 -25.85
CA GLY A 422 0.26 -3.79 -24.54
C GLY A 422 -1.25 -3.64 -24.55
N GLN A 423 -1.95 -4.20 -25.55
CA GLN A 423 -3.40 -4.13 -25.70
C GLN A 423 -4.03 -5.52 -25.88
N GLY A 424 -5.33 -5.58 -26.16
CA GLY A 424 -6.10 -6.82 -26.15
C GLY A 424 -6.47 -7.20 -24.72
N SER A 425 -6.34 -8.48 -24.39
CA SER A 425 -6.63 -8.99 -23.04
C SER A 425 -5.45 -8.87 -22.07
N LEU A 426 -4.30 -8.37 -22.53
CA LEU A 426 -3.16 -8.15 -21.64
C LEU A 426 -3.48 -7.09 -20.59
N GLU A 427 -3.18 -7.40 -19.33
CA GLU A 427 -3.28 -6.47 -18.22
C GLU A 427 -2.04 -6.53 -17.33
N ALA A 428 -1.60 -5.37 -16.83
CA ALA A 428 -0.50 -5.27 -15.89
C ALA A 428 -0.84 -4.30 -14.77
N THR A 429 -0.33 -4.56 -13.57
CA THR A 429 -0.41 -3.61 -12.45
C THR A 429 0.68 -2.54 -12.58
N PRO A 430 0.48 -1.34 -11.99
CA PRO A 430 1.54 -0.32 -11.95
C PRO A 430 2.86 -0.83 -11.35
N LEU A 431 2.79 -1.73 -10.36
CA LEU A 431 3.97 -2.35 -9.76
C LEU A 431 4.67 -3.33 -10.71
N GLN A 432 3.94 -4.18 -11.44
CA GLN A 432 4.54 -5.07 -12.45
C GLN A 432 5.29 -4.25 -13.52
N MET A 433 4.69 -3.14 -13.96
CA MET A 433 5.34 -2.22 -14.90
C MET A 433 6.64 -1.60 -14.33
N ALA A 434 6.63 -1.14 -13.07
CA ALA A 434 7.84 -0.62 -12.43
C ALA A 434 8.93 -1.70 -12.29
N ASN A 435 8.54 -2.94 -12.00
CA ASN A 435 9.47 -4.05 -11.83
C ASN A 435 10.13 -4.46 -13.16
N ALA A 436 9.36 -4.54 -14.23
CA ALA A 436 9.89 -4.82 -15.56
C ALA A 436 10.91 -3.75 -16.02
N TYR A 437 10.65 -2.46 -15.75
CA TYR A 437 11.59 -1.39 -16.07
C TYR A 437 12.84 -1.44 -15.18
N SER A 438 12.69 -1.80 -13.92
CA SER A 438 13.83 -1.98 -13.00
C SER A 438 14.78 -3.05 -13.50
N ALA A 439 14.26 -4.17 -14.00
CA ALA A 439 15.06 -5.24 -14.58
C ALA A 439 15.87 -4.77 -15.80
N ILE A 440 15.38 -3.81 -16.59
CA ILE A 440 16.11 -3.26 -17.74
C ILE A 440 17.31 -2.42 -17.32
N VAL A 441 17.22 -1.72 -16.18
CA VAL A 441 18.26 -0.78 -15.73
C VAL A 441 19.24 -1.39 -14.72
N ASN A 442 18.87 -2.48 -14.04
CA ASN A 442 19.70 -3.14 -13.03
C ASN A 442 20.52 -4.33 -13.57
N GLY A 443 20.63 -4.50 -14.89
CA GLY A 443 21.39 -5.59 -15.50
C GLY A 443 20.62 -6.91 -15.71
N GLY A 444 19.29 -6.84 -15.67
CA GLY A 444 18.38 -7.93 -16.02
C GLY A 444 17.69 -8.61 -14.84
N ASP A 445 17.96 -8.23 -13.60
CA ASP A 445 17.41 -8.92 -12.43
C ASP A 445 15.98 -8.45 -12.13
N VAL A 446 15.03 -9.39 -12.18
CA VAL A 446 13.64 -9.15 -11.76
C VAL A 446 13.58 -9.35 -10.26
N ILE A 447 13.58 -8.25 -9.51
CA ILE A 447 13.64 -8.25 -8.05
C ILE A 447 12.22 -8.35 -7.48
N VAL A 448 12.06 -9.04 -6.35
CA VAL A 448 10.81 -9.04 -5.58
C VAL A 448 10.69 -7.70 -4.85
N PRO A 449 9.71 -6.83 -5.18
CA PRO A 449 9.57 -5.54 -4.53
C PRO A 449 9.24 -5.68 -3.05
N HIS A 450 9.61 -4.69 -2.23
CA HIS A 450 9.30 -4.73 -0.80
C HIS A 450 9.17 -3.34 -0.16
N VAL A 451 8.30 -3.23 0.82
CA VAL A 451 8.07 -2.02 1.62
C VAL A 451 8.76 -2.14 2.99
N GLY A 452 8.76 -3.32 3.60
CA GLY A 452 9.51 -3.60 4.82
C GLY A 452 11.01 -3.61 4.53
N ALA A 453 11.79 -2.81 5.25
CA ALA A 453 13.25 -2.79 5.16
C ALA A 453 13.90 -3.62 6.27
N ALA A 454 13.38 -3.50 7.50
CA ALA A 454 13.94 -4.16 8.67
C ALA A 454 12.95 -4.24 9.84
N LEU A 455 13.27 -5.10 10.81
CA LEU A 455 12.69 -5.10 12.15
C LEU A 455 13.62 -4.39 13.13
N GLY A 456 13.05 -3.60 14.02
CA GLY A 456 13.72 -2.90 15.11
C GLY A 456 13.21 -3.31 16.48
N GLU A 457 13.99 -2.99 17.52
CA GLU A 457 13.52 -3.08 18.90
C GLU A 457 12.46 -2.00 19.17
N PRO A 458 11.37 -2.33 19.88
CA PRO A 458 10.34 -1.36 20.20
C PRO A 458 10.92 -0.15 20.94
N ALA A 459 10.49 1.05 20.52
CA ALA A 459 10.73 2.25 21.29
C ALA A 459 10.07 2.11 22.67
N VAL A 460 10.85 2.28 23.74
CA VAL A 460 10.31 2.31 25.11
C VAL A 460 9.74 3.72 25.33
N ASP A 461 8.42 3.83 25.54
CA ASP A 461 7.80 5.11 25.89
C ASP A 461 8.33 5.58 27.25
N PRO A 462 8.95 6.77 27.37
CA PRO A 462 9.35 7.32 28.66
C PRO A 462 8.19 7.43 29.66
N ALA A 463 6.94 7.50 29.20
CA ALA A 463 5.76 7.50 30.07
C ALA A 463 5.46 6.13 30.73
N GLU A 464 5.96 5.02 30.17
CA GLU A 464 5.96 3.71 30.86
C GLU A 464 7.01 3.65 31.98
N ALA A 465 8.10 4.42 31.86
CA ALA A 465 9.17 4.42 32.86
C ALA A 465 8.87 5.25 34.12
N ASP A 466 7.90 6.18 34.06
CA ASP A 466 7.61 7.14 35.14
C ASP A 466 6.35 6.81 35.97
N LEU A 467 5.66 5.71 35.67
CA LEU A 467 4.47 5.28 36.40
C LEU A 467 4.66 3.83 36.85
N GLY A 468 5.23 3.66 38.04
CA GLY A 468 5.54 2.37 38.63
C GLY A 468 4.37 1.39 38.63
N ASP A 469 4.71 0.10 38.58
CA ASP A 469 3.83 -1.07 38.57
C ASP A 469 2.48 -0.82 39.25
N GLU A 470 1.40 -0.79 38.47
CA GLU A 470 0.05 -0.96 39.00
C GLU A 470 0.00 -2.31 39.73
N PRO A 471 -0.44 -2.37 41.00
CA PRO A 471 -0.45 -3.62 41.73
C PRO A 471 -1.47 -4.56 41.07
N SER A 472 -1.04 -5.78 40.74
CA SER A 472 -1.95 -6.88 40.41
C SER A 472 -3.05 -6.97 41.49
N PRO A 473 -4.30 -7.30 41.13
CA PRO A 473 -5.39 -7.40 42.09
C PRO A 473 -5.12 -8.57 43.03
N THR A 474 -4.51 -8.28 44.19
CA THR A 474 -4.44 -9.24 45.29
C THR A 474 -5.83 -9.41 45.86
N VAL A 475 -6.43 -10.59 45.61
CA VAL A 475 -7.63 -11.03 46.32
C VAL A 475 -7.25 -11.24 47.79
N SER A 476 -7.63 -10.29 48.65
CA SER A 476 -7.47 -10.42 50.10
C SER A 476 -8.47 -11.45 50.65
N GLU A 477 -7.98 -12.54 51.23
CA GLU A 477 -8.79 -13.43 52.06
C GLU A 477 -9.29 -12.71 53.33
N PRO A 478 -10.49 -13.01 53.86
CA PRO A 478 -11.01 -12.34 55.04
C PRO A 478 -10.45 -12.97 56.32
N GLU A 479 -9.64 -12.23 57.08
CA GLU A 479 -9.31 -12.58 58.48
C GLU A 479 -10.44 -12.19 59.43
N ALA A 480 -10.76 -13.13 60.33
CA ALA A 480 -11.83 -13.04 61.31
C ALA A 480 -11.46 -12.12 62.50
N ALA A 481 -12.46 -11.38 62.98
CA ALA A 481 -12.37 -10.44 64.08
C ALA A 481 -12.14 -11.11 65.46
N VAL A 482 -11.27 -10.50 66.28
CA VAL A 482 -11.25 -10.64 67.75
C VAL A 482 -10.97 -9.27 68.38
N PRO A 483 -11.71 -8.82 69.42
CA PRO A 483 -11.50 -7.51 70.04
C PRO A 483 -10.74 -7.61 71.38
N SER A 484 -9.95 -6.59 71.74
CA SER A 484 -9.84 -6.06 73.13
C SER A 484 -8.91 -4.84 73.28
N ASP A 485 -9.46 -3.82 73.94
CA ASP A 485 -8.91 -2.89 74.95
C ASP A 485 -7.64 -2.00 74.75
N SER A 486 -7.93 -0.68 74.67
CA SER A 486 -7.33 0.56 75.25
C SER A 486 -6.22 0.49 76.33
N PRO A 487 -5.57 1.62 76.77
CA PRO A 487 -5.18 2.92 76.16
C PRO A 487 -3.74 3.40 76.57
N SER A 488 -3.39 4.70 76.31
CA SER A 488 -2.27 5.54 76.87
C SER A 488 -1.15 5.84 75.86
N SER A 489 -0.52 7.01 75.68
CA SER A 489 -0.52 8.38 76.26
C SER A 489 0.41 9.28 75.40
N SER A 490 0.11 10.59 75.36
CA SER A 490 0.80 11.74 74.73
C SER A 490 2.22 12.07 75.31
N PRO A 491 2.92 13.22 75.03
CA PRO A 491 3.09 14.09 73.83
C PRO A 491 4.55 14.64 73.56
N SER A 492 4.77 15.23 72.37
CA SER A 492 5.60 16.45 72.02
C SER A 492 7.13 16.51 72.27
N PRO A 493 7.92 17.52 71.77
CA PRO A 493 7.68 18.58 70.75
C PRO A 493 8.81 18.79 69.68
N SER A 494 8.53 19.69 68.72
CA SER A 494 9.43 20.40 67.79
C SER A 494 10.44 21.35 68.51
N PRO A 495 11.41 22.03 67.82
CA PRO A 495 11.10 23.23 67.01
C PRO A 495 12.05 23.62 65.84
N SER A 496 11.53 24.55 65.01
CA SER A 496 12.19 25.73 64.37
C SER A 496 12.94 25.52 63.05
N GLY A 497 12.78 26.32 61.99
CA GLY A 497 12.02 27.56 61.76
C GLY A 497 12.91 28.60 61.05
N GLU A 498 12.51 29.08 59.85
CA GLU A 498 12.80 30.38 59.17
C GLU A 498 12.39 30.26 57.67
N THR A 499 11.26 30.81 57.18
CA THR A 499 10.98 32.18 56.63
C THR A 499 11.93 32.69 55.53
N ALA A 500 11.57 33.35 54.42
CA ALA A 500 10.34 33.58 53.62
C ALA A 500 10.75 34.41 52.34
N THR A 501 10.28 34.00 51.14
CA THR A 501 9.78 34.74 49.91
C THR A 501 10.47 36.03 49.35
N PRO A 502 10.16 36.56 48.11
CA PRO A 502 9.26 36.13 47.01
C PRO A 502 9.85 36.16 45.55
N SER A 503 9.03 35.70 44.59
CA SER A 503 9.18 35.65 43.11
C SER A 503 9.35 37.01 42.39
N PRO A 504 9.65 37.06 41.07
CA PRO A 504 8.55 37.03 40.07
C PRO A 504 8.83 36.31 38.71
N THR A 505 7.73 35.80 38.15
CA THR A 505 7.33 35.59 36.73
C THR A 505 8.31 35.86 35.57
N GLY A 506 8.34 34.95 34.58
CA GLY A 506 8.72 35.30 33.21
C GLY A 506 8.89 34.15 32.22
N SER A 507 7.88 33.98 31.35
CA SER A 507 7.97 33.55 29.93
C SER A 507 8.44 32.13 29.58
N ALA A 508 7.47 31.35 29.11
CA ALA A 508 7.67 30.17 28.28
C ALA A 508 8.42 30.50 26.97
N THR A 509 9.31 29.60 26.57
CA THR A 509 9.73 29.37 25.19
C THR A 509 9.82 27.86 25.05
N PRO A 510 9.11 27.22 24.08
CA PRO A 510 9.31 25.80 23.84
C PRO A 510 10.65 25.68 23.11
N THR A 511 11.66 25.18 23.81
CA THR A 511 12.87 24.67 23.17
C THR A 511 12.45 23.53 22.26
N GLU A 512 12.63 23.72 20.95
CA GLU A 512 12.73 22.65 19.97
C GLU A 512 13.75 21.63 20.46
N THR A 513 13.28 20.54 21.04
CA THR A 513 14.05 19.30 21.08
C THR A 513 14.10 18.77 19.65
N SER A 514 15.12 19.21 18.93
CA SER A 514 15.77 18.43 17.88
C SER A 514 15.99 17.03 18.44
N ALA A 515 15.13 16.09 18.04
CA ALA A 515 15.32 14.67 18.26
C ALA A 515 16.45 14.25 17.32
N VAL A 516 17.69 14.37 17.80
CA VAL A 516 18.84 13.71 17.20
C VAL A 516 18.54 12.21 17.23
N ALA A 517 18.38 11.61 16.04
CA ALA A 517 18.12 10.20 15.85
C ALA A 517 19.12 9.35 16.64
N THR A 518 18.61 8.54 17.55
CA THR A 518 19.40 7.52 18.25
C THR A 518 19.88 6.44 17.27
N PRO A 519 21.04 5.80 17.52
CA PRO A 519 21.61 4.82 16.60
C PRO A 519 20.67 3.61 16.43
N GLU A 520 20.32 3.36 15.17
CA GLU A 520 19.79 2.12 14.58
C GLU A 520 19.66 0.90 15.52
N ARG A 521 18.48 0.75 16.15
CA ARG A 521 18.10 -0.43 16.95
C ARG A 521 17.62 -1.59 16.06
N TYR A 522 18.35 -1.92 14.99
CA TYR A 522 17.94 -2.97 14.06
C TYR A 522 18.14 -4.36 14.64
N ILE A 523 17.05 -5.14 14.69
CA ILE A 523 17.07 -6.57 15.01
C ILE A 523 17.47 -7.36 13.76
N ARG A 524 16.86 -7.05 12.61
CA ARG A 524 17.05 -7.81 11.36
C ARG A 524 16.69 -6.98 10.14
N ARG A 525 17.62 -6.85 9.19
CA ARG A 525 17.31 -6.33 7.83
C ARG A 525 16.76 -7.44 6.95
N PHE A 526 15.76 -7.13 6.13
CA PHE A 526 15.29 -8.04 5.09
C PHE A 526 16.29 -8.03 3.92
N LYS A 527 16.38 -9.17 3.23
CA LYS A 527 17.32 -9.33 2.11
C LYS A 527 16.56 -9.16 0.80
N THR A 528 17.16 -8.45 -0.13
CA THR A 528 16.75 -8.42 -1.53
C THR A 528 16.65 -9.83 -2.07
N LYS A 529 15.56 -10.11 -2.79
CA LYS A 529 15.30 -11.41 -3.42
C LYS A 529 15.15 -11.21 -4.93
N VAL A 530 15.99 -11.87 -5.70
CA VAL A 530 15.84 -11.95 -7.16
C VAL A 530 14.88 -13.09 -7.49
N ALA A 531 13.76 -12.78 -8.15
CA ALA A 531 12.77 -13.76 -8.58
C ALA A 531 13.22 -14.46 -9.86
N ASN A 532 13.67 -13.69 -10.83
CA ASN A 532 14.06 -14.12 -12.17
C ASN A 532 15.16 -13.22 -12.72
N ARG A 533 15.69 -13.60 -13.89
CA ARG A 533 16.63 -12.77 -14.65
C ARG A 533 16.27 -12.76 -16.11
N LEU A 534 16.23 -11.60 -16.74
CA LEU A 534 16.01 -11.45 -18.17
C LEU A 534 17.18 -12.05 -18.95
N PRO A 535 16.94 -12.87 -19.99
CA PRO A 535 17.98 -13.44 -20.85
C PRO A 535 18.47 -12.42 -21.88
N LEU A 536 18.93 -11.25 -21.41
CA LEU A 536 19.45 -10.17 -22.25
C LEU A 536 20.92 -9.91 -21.90
N ASN A 537 21.70 -9.56 -22.91
CA ASN A 537 23.08 -9.11 -22.73
C ASN A 537 23.17 -7.58 -22.62
N ASP A 538 24.35 -7.07 -22.27
CA ASP A 538 24.57 -5.63 -22.04
C ASP A 538 24.28 -4.76 -23.27
N GLN A 539 24.53 -5.25 -24.50
CA GLN A 539 24.24 -4.50 -25.73
C GLN A 539 22.74 -4.41 -26.00
N GLU A 540 22.03 -5.51 -25.73
CA GLU A 540 20.57 -5.58 -25.82
C GLU A 540 19.90 -4.67 -24.79
N LEU A 541 20.39 -4.67 -23.55
CA LEU A 541 19.90 -3.72 -22.52
C LEU A 541 20.20 -2.27 -22.92
N ALA A 542 21.41 -1.98 -23.41
CA ALA A 542 21.81 -0.63 -23.79
C ALA A 542 20.93 -0.04 -24.91
N VAL A 543 20.58 -0.81 -25.96
CA VAL A 543 19.71 -0.29 -27.04
C VAL A 543 18.31 0.04 -26.53
N LEU A 544 17.79 -0.75 -25.58
CA LEU A 544 16.50 -0.48 -24.94
C LEU A 544 16.57 0.79 -24.08
N GLN A 545 17.64 0.96 -23.31
CA GLN A 545 17.88 2.14 -22.48
C GLN A 545 17.99 3.41 -23.34
N THR A 546 18.76 3.39 -24.43
CA THR A 546 18.86 4.49 -25.40
C THR A 546 17.49 4.86 -25.95
N GLY A 547 16.71 3.87 -26.41
CA GLY A 547 15.37 4.14 -26.92
C GLY A 547 14.41 4.74 -25.88
N LEU A 548 14.56 4.39 -24.60
CA LEU A 548 13.78 5.00 -23.51
C LEU A 548 14.24 6.43 -23.18
N GLU A 549 15.53 6.72 -23.27
CA GLU A 549 16.05 8.08 -23.13
C GLU A 549 15.53 8.98 -24.26
N ASP A 550 15.60 8.51 -25.50
CA ASP A 550 15.13 9.24 -26.69
C ASP A 550 13.63 9.57 -26.63
N VAL A 551 12.80 8.77 -25.95
CA VAL A 551 11.38 9.11 -25.72
C VAL A 551 11.21 10.45 -24.98
N VAL A 552 12.15 10.78 -24.09
CA VAL A 552 12.08 11.96 -23.23
C VAL A 552 12.90 13.12 -23.80
N SER A 553 14.08 12.84 -24.37
CA SER A 553 15.02 13.86 -24.84
C SER A 553 15.21 13.94 -26.36
N GLY A 554 14.74 12.94 -27.11
CA GLY A 554 14.89 12.86 -28.56
C GLY A 554 14.03 13.87 -29.30
N ASP A 555 14.40 14.21 -30.54
CA ASP A 555 13.71 15.24 -31.33
C ASP A 555 12.24 14.88 -31.63
N SER A 556 11.91 13.58 -31.67
CA SER A 556 10.57 13.05 -31.94
C SER A 556 9.98 12.28 -30.76
N GLY A 557 10.60 12.38 -29.58
CA GLY A 557 10.21 11.66 -28.38
C GLY A 557 8.80 11.98 -27.90
N THR A 558 8.01 10.94 -27.61
CA THR A 558 6.61 11.09 -27.18
C THR A 558 6.40 11.75 -25.81
N ALA A 559 7.46 11.89 -24.99
CA ALA A 559 7.40 12.55 -23.67
C ALA A 559 8.12 13.90 -23.62
N VAL A 560 8.73 14.36 -24.72
CA VAL A 560 9.51 15.62 -24.79
C VAL A 560 8.69 16.82 -24.31
N GLY A 561 7.42 16.90 -24.72
CA GLY A 561 6.53 17.97 -24.29
C GLY A 561 6.32 18.03 -22.78
N ALA A 562 6.23 16.88 -22.11
CA ALA A 562 6.07 16.81 -20.67
C ALA A 562 7.32 17.26 -19.93
N PHE A 563 8.51 16.92 -20.43
CA PHE A 563 9.80 17.24 -19.81
C PHE A 563 10.44 18.53 -20.34
N SER A 564 9.70 19.35 -21.09
CA SER A 564 10.18 20.65 -21.58
C SER A 564 10.61 21.58 -20.44
N GLY A 565 11.87 22.01 -20.45
CA GLY A 565 12.47 22.85 -19.40
C GLY A 565 12.99 22.07 -18.18
N PHE A 566 12.89 20.74 -18.17
CA PHE A 566 13.55 19.91 -17.17
C PHE A 566 15.07 19.85 -17.44
N PRO A 567 15.95 19.95 -16.43
CA PRO A 567 17.41 19.96 -16.60
C PRO A 567 17.98 18.55 -16.87
N LEU A 568 17.67 18.01 -18.05
CA LEU A 568 18.06 16.65 -18.48
C LEU A 568 19.58 16.48 -18.62
N ASP A 569 20.34 17.56 -18.75
CA ASP A 569 21.81 17.54 -18.77
C ASP A 569 22.42 17.21 -17.41
N ARG A 570 21.67 17.43 -16.32
CA ARG A 570 22.09 17.17 -14.94
C ARG A 570 21.41 15.96 -14.33
N PHE A 571 20.15 15.75 -14.69
CA PHE A 571 19.34 14.64 -14.24
C PHE A 571 18.68 14.01 -15.46
N PRO A 572 19.41 13.22 -16.26
CA PRO A 572 18.85 12.60 -17.44
C PRO A 572 17.66 11.70 -17.03
N VAL A 573 16.60 11.72 -17.82
CA VAL A 573 15.39 10.94 -17.56
C VAL A 573 15.12 10.08 -18.79
N ALA A 574 14.82 8.81 -18.57
CA ALA A 574 14.38 7.90 -19.61
C ALA A 574 13.00 7.35 -19.27
N GLY A 575 12.21 6.97 -20.27
CA GLY A 575 10.91 6.38 -20.01
C GLY A 575 10.09 6.09 -21.24
N LYS A 576 8.83 5.73 -21.02
CA LYS A 576 7.90 5.37 -22.08
C LYS A 576 6.50 5.84 -21.72
N THR A 577 5.85 6.46 -22.70
CA THR A 577 4.42 6.77 -22.65
C THR A 577 3.58 5.57 -23.11
N GLY A 578 2.37 5.46 -22.56
CA GLY A 578 1.36 4.51 -23.00
C GLY A 578 -0.04 5.11 -23.01
N THR A 579 -0.87 4.63 -23.92
CA THR A 579 -2.31 4.92 -23.97
C THR A 579 -3.00 3.62 -24.32
N ALA A 580 -3.95 3.22 -23.49
CA ALA A 580 -4.79 2.05 -23.75
C ALA A 580 -6.25 2.50 -23.88
N GLN A 581 -6.87 2.13 -24.99
CA GLN A 581 -8.28 2.41 -25.22
C GLN A 581 -9.14 1.50 -24.36
N VAL A 582 -10.23 2.05 -23.80
CA VAL A 582 -11.22 1.24 -23.09
C VAL A 582 -12.28 0.79 -24.09
N GLY A 583 -12.34 -0.52 -24.33
CA GLY A 583 -13.20 -1.13 -25.35
C GLY A 583 -14.64 -0.65 -25.27
N GLY A 584 -15.21 -0.30 -26.44
CA GLY A 584 -16.59 0.17 -26.55
C GLY A 584 -16.84 1.60 -26.04
N THR A 585 -15.78 2.36 -25.72
CA THR A 585 -15.87 3.75 -25.24
C THR A 585 -14.85 4.65 -25.90
N ASP A 586 -15.00 5.97 -25.74
CA ASP A 586 -14.01 6.97 -26.16
C ASP A 586 -12.98 7.28 -25.06
N PHE A 587 -12.96 6.51 -23.97
CA PHE A 587 -12.06 6.77 -22.86
C PHE A 587 -10.72 6.05 -23.02
N ASN A 588 -9.67 6.73 -22.56
CA ASN A 588 -8.30 6.22 -22.56
C ASN A 588 -7.73 6.14 -21.15
N ARG A 589 -6.88 5.14 -20.93
CA ARG A 589 -6.03 5.02 -19.75
C ARG A 589 -4.64 5.54 -20.10
N ALA A 590 -4.14 6.48 -19.31
CA ALA A 590 -2.86 7.12 -19.51
C ALA A 590 -1.79 6.44 -18.64
N TRP A 591 -0.65 6.14 -19.25
CA TRP A 591 0.49 5.52 -18.59
C TRP A 591 1.79 6.26 -18.89
N PHE A 592 2.66 6.32 -17.90
CA PHE A 592 4.07 6.65 -18.09
C PHE A 592 4.90 5.78 -17.14
N VAL A 593 5.96 5.16 -17.65
CA VAL A 593 6.94 4.46 -16.83
C VAL A 593 8.32 4.96 -17.21
N GLY A 594 9.11 5.39 -16.25
CA GLY A 594 10.43 5.95 -16.51
C GLY A 594 11.36 5.83 -15.33
N TYR A 595 12.61 6.22 -15.50
CA TYR A 595 13.62 6.17 -14.48
C TYR A 595 14.57 7.36 -14.59
N ALA A 596 15.16 7.71 -13.45
CA ALA A 596 16.14 8.77 -13.34
C ALA A 596 17.09 8.56 -12.14
N PRO A 597 18.32 9.10 -12.21
CA PRO A 597 19.01 9.53 -13.43
C PRO A 597 19.16 8.39 -14.45
N ALA A 598 19.13 8.66 -15.75
CA ALA A 598 19.20 7.59 -16.76
C ALA A 598 20.59 6.94 -16.87
N ASP A 599 21.64 7.69 -16.51
CA ASP A 599 23.04 7.26 -16.50
C ASP A 599 23.45 6.52 -15.22
N ASP A 600 22.77 6.76 -14.10
CA ASP A 600 22.88 6.02 -12.84
C ASP A 600 21.49 5.83 -12.20
N PRO A 601 20.69 4.84 -12.65
CA PRO A 601 19.30 4.69 -12.24
C PRO A 601 19.11 4.43 -10.74
N GLN A 602 18.52 5.41 -10.05
CA GLN A 602 18.20 5.34 -8.62
C GLN A 602 16.69 5.21 -8.35
N TYR A 603 15.85 5.68 -9.27
CA TYR A 603 14.40 5.66 -9.10
C TYR A 603 13.71 5.24 -10.40
N VAL A 604 12.84 4.24 -10.31
CA VAL A 604 11.88 3.88 -11.35
C VAL A 604 10.50 4.36 -10.91
N ILE A 605 9.82 5.13 -11.75
CA ILE A 605 8.48 5.65 -11.53
C ILE A 605 7.51 5.02 -12.54
N SER A 606 6.42 4.45 -12.05
CA SER A 606 5.27 4.00 -12.85
C SER A 606 4.05 4.82 -12.45
N VAL A 607 3.46 5.54 -13.42
CA VAL A 607 2.26 6.36 -13.25
C VAL A 607 1.14 5.80 -14.10
N TYR A 608 0.01 5.55 -13.44
CA TYR A 608 -1.25 5.12 -14.05
C TYR A 608 -2.34 6.15 -13.76
N MET A 609 -3.11 6.53 -14.78
CA MET A 609 -4.30 7.37 -14.62
C MET A 609 -5.46 6.87 -15.47
N ASN A 610 -6.57 6.53 -14.80
CA ASN A 610 -7.77 6.02 -15.45
C ASN A 610 -8.61 7.13 -16.09
N TYR A 611 -9.09 6.91 -17.31
CA TYR A 611 -9.93 7.86 -18.05
C TYR A 611 -9.37 9.28 -18.13
N ALA A 612 -8.04 9.39 -18.24
CA ALA A 612 -7.28 10.64 -18.15
C ALA A 612 -6.52 10.96 -19.44
N GLY A 613 -7.07 10.60 -20.61
CA GLY A 613 -6.44 10.94 -21.88
C GLY A 613 -5.18 10.12 -22.17
N HIS A 614 -4.09 10.79 -22.52
CA HIS A 614 -2.87 10.17 -23.08
C HIS A 614 -1.65 10.18 -22.13
N GLY A 615 -0.74 9.23 -22.33
CA GLY A 615 0.43 9.05 -21.46
C GLY A 615 1.34 10.28 -21.39
N GLY A 616 1.65 10.89 -22.54
CA GLY A 616 2.52 12.07 -22.62
C GLY A 616 1.88 13.37 -22.11
N GLU A 617 0.54 13.47 -22.11
CA GLU A 617 -0.16 14.69 -21.68
C GLU A 617 -0.60 14.65 -20.21
N SER A 618 -0.73 13.44 -19.63
CA SER A 618 -1.35 13.24 -18.33
C SER A 618 -0.45 12.55 -17.32
N ALA A 619 0.08 11.37 -17.67
CA ALA A 619 0.88 10.57 -16.76
C ALA A 619 2.33 11.07 -16.67
N ALA A 620 2.94 11.45 -17.79
CA ALA A 620 4.32 11.94 -17.82
C ALA A 620 4.51 13.25 -17.03
N PRO A 621 3.59 14.25 -17.07
CA PRO A 621 3.70 15.43 -16.20
C PRO A 621 3.66 15.12 -14.70
N VAL A 622 2.90 14.10 -14.28
CA VAL A 622 2.90 13.66 -12.86
C VAL A 622 4.25 13.05 -12.49
N ALA A 623 4.83 12.22 -13.37
CA ALA A 623 6.18 11.66 -13.13
C ALA A 623 7.24 12.76 -13.07
N ARG A 624 7.15 13.77 -13.96
CA ARG A 624 8.02 14.95 -13.94
C ARG A 624 7.96 15.68 -12.59
N GLU A 625 6.77 16.01 -12.09
CA GLU A 625 6.61 16.73 -10.82
C GLU A 625 7.25 15.94 -9.65
N ILE A 626 7.18 14.61 -9.70
CA ILE A 626 7.83 13.76 -8.71
C ILE A 626 9.36 13.79 -8.85
N PHE A 627 9.91 13.69 -10.07
CA PHE A 627 11.35 13.83 -10.27
C PHE A 627 11.88 15.22 -9.87
N GLU A 628 11.14 16.28 -10.16
CA GLU A 628 11.46 17.64 -9.69
C GLU A 628 11.55 17.66 -8.16
N GLY A 629 10.60 17.03 -7.47
CA GLY A 629 10.62 16.88 -6.02
C GLY A 629 11.81 16.06 -5.49
N ILE A 630 12.12 14.92 -6.12
CA ILE A 630 13.24 14.03 -5.75
C ILE A 630 14.58 14.74 -5.88
N PHE A 631 14.79 15.47 -6.98
CA PHE A 631 16.06 16.18 -7.24
C PHE A 631 16.07 17.62 -6.73
N ASN A 632 15.04 18.02 -6.00
CA ASN A 632 14.86 19.36 -5.42
C ASN A 632 15.04 20.49 -6.47
N ILE A 633 14.43 20.30 -7.64
CA ILE A 633 14.42 21.24 -8.75
C ILE A 633 13.25 22.21 -8.53
N ASP A 634 13.52 23.51 -8.60
CA ASP A 634 12.47 24.54 -8.52
C ASP A 634 11.81 24.84 -9.87
N ASP A 635 10.77 25.68 -9.85
CA ASP A 635 10.01 26.11 -11.03
C ASP A 635 10.88 26.85 -12.09
N THR A 636 12.12 27.23 -11.75
CA THR A 636 13.08 27.85 -12.68
C THR A 636 14.11 26.87 -13.25
N GLY A 637 14.08 25.60 -12.82
CA GLY A 637 15.02 24.57 -13.23
C GLY A 637 16.32 24.56 -12.41
N ASP A 638 16.39 25.36 -11.34
CA ASP A 638 17.55 25.43 -10.46
C ASP A 638 17.41 24.42 -9.31
N VAL A 639 18.55 23.83 -8.89
CA VAL A 639 18.58 22.91 -7.75
C VAL A 639 18.67 23.73 -6.47
N GLN A 640 17.68 23.57 -5.62
CA GLN A 640 17.67 24.19 -4.31
C GLN A 640 18.68 23.47 -3.41
N VAL A 641 19.71 24.18 -2.95
CA VAL A 641 20.61 23.66 -1.91
C VAL A 641 19.89 23.85 -0.57
N THR A 642 19.43 22.75 0.04
CA THR A 642 18.98 22.81 1.44
C THR A 642 20.19 23.10 2.31
N ALA A 643 20.03 23.96 3.33
CA ALA A 643 21.13 24.41 4.20
C ALA A 643 21.72 23.32 5.12
N GLY A 644 21.58 22.04 4.78
CA GLY A 644 22.05 20.88 5.56
C GLY A 644 23.21 20.10 4.93
N ASP A 645 23.44 20.17 3.62
CA ASP A 645 24.45 19.34 2.93
C ASP A 645 25.82 20.00 2.75
N ALA A 646 26.05 21.13 3.43
CA ALA A 646 27.37 21.76 3.52
C ALA A 646 28.16 21.28 4.76
N SER A 647 28.26 19.97 4.97
CA SER A 647 29.30 19.39 5.84
C SER A 647 29.51 17.91 5.58
N GLY A 648 30.58 17.56 4.85
CA GLY A 648 31.04 16.20 4.61
C GLY A 648 32.06 16.14 3.50
#